data_AF-A0A835MN00-F1
#
_entry.id   AF-A0A835MN00-F1
#
_cell.length_a   1.000
_cell.length_b   1.000
_cell.length_c   1.000
_cell.angle_alpha   90.00
_cell.angle_beta   90.00
_cell.angle_gamma   90.00
#
_symmetry.space_group_name_H-M   'P 1'
#
loop_
_entity.id
_entity.type
_entity.pdbx_description
1 polymer ?
#
loop_
_entity_poly.entity_id
_entity_poly.type
_entity_poly.pdbx_seq_one_letter_code
_entity_poly.pdbx_strand_id
1 'polypeptide(L)'
;MTAAAENLSDLLHFLFGSCIGQVIERRNLHPKNLDTYSQLPSVQLQHDSAVHAMLNKEIEEKTRELRQTRGEDLQGLNMEELQKLEKIIEGSLCRVMQTKGDKIRMEINALESKEQQLMEENQRLKQKIMSLSKGQGHLLEQGQSSDSMVTNISSNSANPRQDCDNFCSFLTLGLACYTHFHANTFSLRSFLVSIKSSKGFVSELDFVTMDEEYDVIVLGTGLKECILSGLLSVDGLKVLHMDRNDYYGGESTSLNLNQLWKRFRGSDQPPESLGASKEYNVDMIPKFIIGNGGLVRVLIHTDVTKYLNFKAVDGSFVYNKGKVEHICAIHKVPATDVEALKSPLMGLFEKRRARKFFIYVQDYEDNDPKSHEGLDLTKVTARELSDQVLTIRFMPVNHVSCRKYGLEDDTIDFIGHALALHLDDSYLDQPALDFVTRMKVHLQFFEILFSTQSLARFQGGSPYIYPLYGLAELPQSFARLSAVYGGTYMLNKPECKVEFDESGKAIGVTSEGETAKCKKVVCDPSYLPNKVKKVGKVARAICIMSHPIPDTSDSHSVQVILPQKQLGRKSDMYLFCCSYAHNVAPKGKYIAFVSTEAETDNPEVELRPGIDLLGPVDEIFYDTYDRYVPANKEEDDNCFISTSYDATTHFETTVQDVIAMYSKITGKTLDLSVDLSAASAAAE
;
A
#
# COMPACT_ATOMS: atom_id res chain seq x y z
N MET A 1 27.31 42.13 23.42
CA MET A 1 27.25 40.90 24.25
C MET A 1 26.49 41.08 25.58
N THR A 2 26.16 42.30 26.03
CA THR A 2 25.46 42.53 27.31
C THR A 2 23.98 42.10 27.33
N ALA A 3 23.19 42.41 26.28
CA ALA A 3 21.76 42.08 26.21
C ALA A 3 21.41 40.57 26.18
N ALA A 4 22.40 39.68 26.13
CA ALA A 4 22.21 38.23 26.21
C ALA A 4 22.34 37.67 27.64
N ALA A 5 22.84 38.46 28.61
CA ALA A 5 23.03 38.02 29.99
C ALA A 5 21.77 38.21 30.85
N GLU A 6 21.07 39.33 30.67
CA GLU A 6 19.92 39.73 31.51
C GLU A 6 18.73 38.75 31.34
N ASN A 7 18.39 38.40 30.09
CA ASN A 7 17.35 37.40 29.80
C ASN A 7 17.61 36.00 30.40
N LEU A 8 18.86 35.66 30.74
CA LEU A 8 19.17 34.38 31.40
C LEU A 8 18.94 34.46 32.93
N SER A 9 19.08 35.64 33.52
CA SER A 9 18.84 35.90 34.94
C SER A 9 17.35 35.78 35.27
N ASP A 10 16.48 36.40 34.47
CA ASP A 10 15.03 36.38 34.70
C ASP A 10 14.44 34.98 34.50
N LEU A 11 14.95 34.22 33.52
CA LEU A 11 14.56 32.83 33.29
C LEU A 11 14.94 31.92 34.48
N LEU A 12 16.10 32.15 35.10
CA LEU A 12 16.51 31.45 36.33
C LEU A 12 15.65 31.85 37.54
N HIS A 13 15.28 33.13 37.66
CA HIS A 13 14.41 33.60 38.73
C HIS A 13 13.00 33.00 38.65
N PHE A 14 12.46 32.82 37.44
CA PHE A 14 11.14 32.23 37.23
C PHE A 14 11.10 30.72 37.57
N LEU A 15 12.19 29.98 37.31
CA LEU A 15 12.21 28.52 37.47
C LEU A 15 12.46 28.01 38.90
N PHE A 16 12.97 28.85 39.82
CA PHE A 16 13.38 28.41 41.17
C PHE A 16 12.68 29.14 42.35
N GLY A 17 11.69 29.98 42.07
CA GLY A 17 11.12 30.97 43.00
C GLY A 17 10.32 30.49 44.23
N SER A 18 10.41 29.22 44.65
CA SER A 18 9.62 28.67 45.78
C SER A 18 10.45 28.05 46.92
N CYS A 19 11.48 27.23 46.61
CA CYS A 19 12.16 26.45 47.65
C CYS A 19 13.25 27.19 48.44
N ILE A 20 13.90 28.20 47.86
CA ILE A 20 15.08 28.84 48.49
C ILE A 20 14.72 29.70 49.71
N GLY A 21 13.55 30.38 49.69
CA GLY A 21 13.11 31.23 50.81
C GLY A 21 12.99 30.45 52.13
N GLN A 22 12.31 29.30 52.11
CA GLN A 22 12.13 28.44 53.28
C GLN A 22 13.44 27.86 53.84
N VAL A 23 14.46 27.68 52.98
CA VAL A 23 15.79 27.20 53.39
C VAL A 23 16.59 28.31 54.08
N ILE A 24 16.52 29.55 53.59
CA ILE A 24 17.17 30.70 54.21
C ILE A 24 16.50 31.05 55.55
N GLU A 25 15.17 31.01 55.62
CA GLU A 25 14.40 31.26 56.83
C GLU A 25 14.73 30.24 57.95
N ARG A 26 14.79 28.94 57.62
CA ARG A 26 15.26 27.91 58.55
C ARG A 26 16.71 28.12 59.01
N ARG A 27 17.60 28.62 58.14
CA ARG A 27 19.01 28.89 58.49
C ARG A 27 19.16 30.07 59.46
N ASN A 28 18.26 31.06 59.39
CA ASN A 28 18.27 32.23 60.26
C ASN A 28 17.66 32.00 61.66
N LEU A 29 17.00 30.85 61.88
CA LEU A 29 16.37 30.48 63.15
C LEU A 29 17.31 29.78 64.15
N HIS A 30 18.58 29.55 63.81
CA HIS A 30 19.60 29.07 64.76
C HIS A 30 20.31 30.25 65.45
N PRO A 31 20.14 30.47 66.77
CA PRO A 31 20.84 31.54 67.48
C PRO A 31 22.35 31.28 67.54
N LYS A 32 23.14 32.36 67.47
CA LYS A 32 24.58 32.31 67.73
C LYS A 32 24.82 31.99 69.21
N ASN A 33 25.47 30.87 69.48
CA ASN A 33 26.26 30.62 70.70
C ASN A 33 27.30 29.54 70.39
N LEU A 34 28.49 29.97 69.95
CA LEU A 34 29.70 29.24 70.28
C LEU A 34 29.95 29.38 71.81
N ASP A 35 30.79 28.51 72.37
CA ASP A 35 31.31 28.54 73.76
C ASP A 35 30.59 27.71 74.85
N THR A 36 29.72 26.73 74.52
CA THR A 36 29.25 25.73 75.53
C THR A 36 29.03 24.29 75.04
N TYR A 37 30.00 23.66 74.36
CA TYR A 37 29.95 22.20 74.07
C TYR A 37 31.30 21.49 74.22
N SER A 38 31.81 21.41 75.45
CA SER A 38 32.95 20.56 75.83
C SER A 38 32.53 19.24 76.51
N GLN A 39 31.22 18.99 76.70
CA GLN A 39 30.67 17.72 77.20
C GLN A 39 29.34 17.37 76.49
N LEU A 40 29.34 16.26 75.75
CA LEU A 40 28.16 15.54 75.27
C LEU A 40 28.49 14.03 75.25
N PRO A 41 27.57 13.12 75.60
CA PRO A 41 27.86 11.67 75.59
C PRO A 41 28.12 11.12 74.19
N SER A 42 29.13 10.27 74.05
CA SER A 42 29.57 9.66 72.78
C SER A 42 28.50 8.83 72.07
N VAL A 43 27.50 8.33 72.80
CA VAL A 43 26.40 7.50 72.28
C VAL A 43 25.49 8.28 71.32
N GLN A 44 25.23 9.57 71.58
CA GLN A 44 24.30 10.37 70.78
C GLN A 44 24.82 10.57 69.35
N LEU A 45 26.10 10.94 69.22
CA LEU A 45 26.78 11.13 67.94
C LEU A 45 26.87 9.84 67.10
N GLN A 46 26.97 8.68 67.76
CA GLN A 46 26.93 7.38 67.07
C GLN A 46 25.54 7.05 66.53
N HIS A 47 24.48 7.36 67.31
CA HIS A 47 23.10 7.13 66.91
C HIS A 47 22.71 7.99 65.69
N ASP A 48 22.99 9.29 65.73
CA ASP A 48 22.61 10.20 64.64
C ASP A 48 23.42 9.93 63.35
N SER A 49 24.68 9.52 63.49
CA SER A 49 25.50 9.03 62.36
C SER A 49 24.92 7.75 61.73
N ALA A 50 24.41 6.82 62.54
CA ALA A 50 23.76 5.61 62.05
C ALA A 50 22.42 5.90 61.34
N VAL A 51 21.60 6.79 61.89
CA VAL A 51 20.34 7.23 61.25
C VAL A 51 20.62 7.92 59.91
N HIS A 52 21.61 8.81 59.84
CA HIS A 52 21.96 9.50 58.59
C HIS A 52 22.53 8.53 57.54
N ALA A 53 23.28 7.49 57.96
CA ALA A 53 23.76 6.43 57.06
C ALA A 53 22.62 5.57 56.51
N MET A 54 21.62 5.20 57.33
CA MET A 54 20.42 4.50 56.85
C MET A 54 19.64 5.34 55.85
N LEU A 55 19.41 6.62 56.14
CA LEU A 55 18.65 7.51 55.26
C LEU A 55 19.34 7.73 53.91
N ASN A 56 20.67 7.90 53.89
CA ASN A 56 21.43 8.00 52.66
C ASN A 56 21.34 6.70 51.82
N LYS A 57 21.41 5.53 52.47
CA LYS A 57 21.26 4.24 51.80
C LYS A 57 19.87 4.07 51.19
N GLU A 58 18.81 4.47 51.89
CA GLU A 58 17.43 4.45 51.38
C GLU A 58 17.27 5.41 50.18
N ILE A 59 17.90 6.58 50.22
CA ILE A 59 17.95 7.52 49.08
C ILE A 59 18.70 6.92 47.89
N GLU A 60 19.81 6.20 48.09
CA GLU A 60 20.54 5.49 47.02
C GLU A 60 19.72 4.33 46.42
N GLU A 61 19.01 3.58 47.25
CA GLU A 61 18.09 2.51 46.82
C GLU A 61 16.91 3.08 46.02
N LYS A 62 16.25 4.15 46.49
CA LYS A 62 15.17 4.81 45.75
C LYS A 62 15.63 5.56 44.49
N THR A 63 16.84 6.13 44.49
CA THR A 63 17.43 6.72 43.28
C THR A 63 17.69 5.66 42.21
N ARG A 64 18.11 4.44 42.62
CA ARG A 64 18.32 3.30 41.74
C ARG A 64 17.00 2.70 41.22
N GLU A 65 15.97 2.59 42.04
CA GLU A 65 14.61 2.25 41.58
C GLU A 65 14.09 3.27 40.55
N LEU A 66 14.37 4.58 40.75
CA LEU A 66 14.00 5.64 39.81
C LEU A 66 14.79 5.61 38.48
N ARG A 67 15.97 5.00 38.46
CA ARG A 67 16.72 4.72 37.23
C ARG A 67 16.19 3.48 36.52
N GLN A 68 15.95 2.40 37.26
CA GLN A 68 15.40 1.16 36.72
C GLN A 68 14.01 1.36 36.11
N THR A 69 13.13 2.14 36.76
CA THR A 69 11.83 2.55 36.19
C THR A 69 11.94 3.44 34.94
N ARG A 70 13.11 4.03 34.67
CA ARG A 70 13.44 4.75 33.42
C ARG A 70 14.20 3.89 32.39
N GLY A 71 14.54 2.65 32.72
CA GLY A 71 15.31 1.74 31.88
C GLY A 71 16.85 1.90 31.98
N GLU A 72 17.33 2.63 32.98
CA GLU A 72 18.74 2.79 33.36
C GLU A 72 19.12 1.75 34.45
N ASP A 73 20.40 1.40 34.62
CA ASP A 73 20.88 0.49 35.70
C ASP A 73 20.13 -0.86 35.86
N LEU A 74 19.65 -1.44 34.75
CA LEU A 74 18.94 -2.74 34.71
C LEU A 74 19.86 -3.98 34.86
N GLN A 75 21.18 -3.80 34.87
CA GLN A 75 22.14 -4.91 34.91
C GLN A 75 22.15 -5.58 36.29
N GLY A 76 21.72 -6.84 36.35
CA GLY A 76 21.71 -7.66 37.57
C GLY A 76 20.33 -7.98 38.14
N LEU A 77 19.25 -7.42 37.58
CA LEU A 77 17.88 -7.83 37.92
C LEU A 77 17.56 -9.24 37.37
N ASN A 78 16.81 -10.03 38.13
CA ASN A 78 16.30 -11.32 37.66
C ASN A 78 14.92 -11.18 36.96
N MET A 79 14.46 -12.27 36.32
CA MET A 79 13.23 -12.25 35.50
C MET A 79 11.98 -11.85 36.30
N GLU A 80 11.84 -12.29 37.56
CA GLU A 80 10.68 -11.89 38.37
C GLU A 80 10.75 -10.42 38.79
N GLU A 81 11.94 -9.87 39.00
CA GLU A 81 12.14 -8.46 39.34
C GLU A 81 11.84 -7.57 38.15
N LEU A 82 12.27 -7.98 36.95
CA LEU A 82 11.90 -7.34 35.68
C LEU A 82 10.38 -7.38 35.44
N GLN A 83 9.72 -8.52 35.65
CA GLN A 83 8.25 -8.62 35.53
C GLN A 83 7.51 -7.76 36.58
N LYS A 84 8.03 -7.64 37.81
CA LYS A 84 7.48 -6.74 38.85
C LYS A 84 7.63 -5.28 38.43
N LEU A 85 8.79 -4.90 37.87
CA LEU A 85 9.08 -3.55 37.37
C LEU A 85 8.19 -3.20 36.17
N GLU A 86 8.05 -4.11 35.21
CA GLU A 86 7.17 -4.00 34.05
C GLU A 86 5.71 -3.76 34.47
N LYS A 87 5.16 -4.61 35.34
CA LYS A 87 3.78 -4.47 35.86
C LYS A 87 3.52 -3.15 36.58
N ILE A 88 4.54 -2.57 37.23
CA ILE A 88 4.47 -1.23 37.85
C ILE A 88 4.44 -0.14 36.76
N ILE A 89 5.28 -0.26 35.73
CA ILE A 89 5.34 0.68 34.60
C ILE A 89 4.03 0.63 33.81
N GLU A 90 3.52 -0.55 33.43
CA GLU A 90 2.24 -0.74 32.75
C GLU A 90 1.08 -0.11 33.55
N GLY A 91 0.99 -0.41 34.85
CA GLY A 91 -0.02 0.17 35.73
C GLY A 91 0.10 1.69 35.88
N SER A 92 1.30 2.26 35.72
CA SER A 92 1.50 3.71 35.67
C SER A 92 1.08 4.31 34.32
N LEU A 93 1.44 3.66 33.21
CA LEU A 93 1.13 4.07 31.85
C LEU A 93 -0.37 4.04 31.58
N CYS A 94 -1.06 2.97 31.99
CA CYS A 94 -2.51 2.83 31.85
C CYS A 94 -3.26 3.99 32.55
N ARG A 95 -2.87 4.35 33.78
CA ARG A 95 -3.42 5.52 34.49
C ARG A 95 -3.14 6.84 33.76
N VAL A 96 -1.95 7.01 33.18
CA VAL A 96 -1.60 8.22 32.41
C VAL A 96 -2.39 8.28 31.10
N MET A 97 -2.60 7.15 30.43
CA MET A 97 -3.40 7.05 29.21
C MET A 97 -4.88 7.34 29.46
N GLN A 98 -5.47 6.76 30.52
CA GLN A 98 -6.83 7.09 30.96
C GLN A 98 -6.97 8.59 31.27
N THR A 99 -6.10 9.13 32.13
CA THR A 99 -6.09 10.57 32.50
C THR A 99 -5.98 11.49 31.28
N LYS A 100 -5.15 11.13 30.28
CA LYS A 100 -5.02 11.90 29.03
C LYS A 100 -6.25 11.74 28.14
N GLY A 101 -6.79 10.52 28.00
CA GLY A 101 -7.98 10.23 27.21
C GLY A 101 -9.21 10.97 27.71
N ASP A 102 -9.42 10.99 29.02
CA ASP A 102 -10.52 11.74 29.64
C ASP A 102 -10.34 13.25 29.49
N LYS A 103 -9.10 13.76 29.61
CA LYS A 103 -8.82 15.17 29.32
C LYS A 103 -9.11 15.53 27.85
N ILE A 104 -8.68 14.71 26.89
CA ILE A 104 -8.95 14.91 25.45
C ILE A 104 -10.46 14.86 25.20
N ARG A 105 -11.18 13.91 25.81
CA ARG A 105 -12.65 13.83 25.74
C ARG A 105 -13.34 15.09 26.26
N MET A 106 -12.87 15.65 27.38
CA MET A 106 -13.38 16.92 27.91
C MET A 106 -13.09 18.10 26.97
N GLU A 107 -11.93 18.14 26.32
CA GLU A 107 -11.58 19.17 25.33
C GLU A 107 -12.42 19.04 24.05
N ILE A 108 -12.69 17.82 23.57
CA ILE A 108 -13.62 17.55 22.44
C ILE A 108 -15.04 18.02 22.78
N ASN A 109 -15.62 17.55 23.88
CA ASN A 109 -16.98 17.93 24.28
C ASN A 109 -17.14 19.46 24.45
N ALA A 110 -16.07 20.16 24.89
CA ALA A 110 -16.05 21.61 25.01
C ALA A 110 -15.96 22.33 23.64
N LEU A 111 -15.28 21.74 22.66
CA LEU A 111 -15.23 22.24 21.28
C LEU A 111 -16.57 22.02 20.56
N GLU A 112 -17.19 20.84 20.66
CA GLU A 112 -18.53 20.54 20.13
C GLU A 112 -19.59 21.51 20.69
N SER A 113 -19.57 21.73 22.01
CA SER A 113 -20.46 22.70 22.67
C SER A 113 -20.27 24.12 22.14
N LYS A 114 -19.04 24.50 21.78
CA LYS A 114 -18.71 25.81 21.22
C LYS A 114 -19.08 25.91 19.73
N GLU A 115 -18.99 24.81 18.99
CA GLU A 115 -19.43 24.72 17.60
C GLU A 115 -20.95 24.96 17.50
N GLN A 116 -21.74 24.29 18.36
CA GLN A 116 -23.18 24.51 18.44
C GLN A 116 -23.55 25.97 18.73
N GLN A 117 -22.88 26.61 19.71
CA GLN A 117 -23.06 28.03 20.00
C GLN A 117 -22.73 28.94 18.81
N LEU A 118 -21.66 28.63 18.06
CA LEU A 118 -21.29 29.37 16.86
C LEU A 118 -22.26 29.12 15.69
N MET A 119 -22.88 27.95 15.58
CA MET A 119 -23.95 27.70 14.61
C MET A 119 -25.20 28.53 14.92
N GLU A 120 -25.65 28.53 16.19
CA GLU A 120 -26.80 29.33 16.63
C GLU A 120 -26.56 30.83 16.43
N GLU A 121 -25.38 31.34 16.80
CA GLU A 121 -25.03 32.75 16.61
C GLU A 121 -24.98 33.11 15.11
N ASN A 122 -24.38 32.27 14.25
CA ASN A 122 -24.40 32.48 12.81
C ASN A 122 -25.82 32.46 12.22
N GLN A 123 -26.70 31.59 12.71
CA GLN A 123 -28.10 31.54 12.29
C GLN A 123 -28.85 32.81 12.71
N ARG A 124 -28.61 33.30 13.93
CA ARG A 124 -29.17 34.55 14.47
C ARG A 124 -28.65 35.79 13.74
N LEU A 125 -27.37 35.81 13.37
CA LEU A 125 -26.77 36.87 12.55
C LEU A 125 -27.35 36.90 11.13
N LYS A 126 -27.53 35.73 10.49
CA LYS A 126 -28.22 35.63 9.18
C LYS A 126 -29.65 36.18 9.24
N GLN A 127 -30.42 35.84 10.28
CA GLN A 127 -31.76 36.42 10.50
C GLN A 127 -31.71 37.95 10.70
N LYS A 128 -30.72 38.47 11.44
CA LYS A 128 -30.54 39.91 11.70
C LYS A 128 -30.14 40.69 10.43
N ILE A 129 -29.37 40.08 9.54
CA ILE A 129 -29.05 40.66 8.21
C ILE A 129 -30.32 40.71 7.34
N MET A 130 -31.15 39.65 7.35
CA MET A 130 -32.42 39.61 6.62
C MET A 130 -33.49 40.61 7.14
N SER A 131 -33.44 41.01 8.40
CA SER A 131 -34.32 42.06 8.93
C SER A 131 -33.78 43.46 8.66
N LEU A 132 -32.47 43.67 8.68
CA LEU A 132 -31.83 44.95 8.34
C LEU A 132 -32.03 45.32 6.85
N SER A 133 -31.90 44.36 5.92
CA SER A 133 -32.12 44.64 4.49
C SER A 133 -33.58 45.00 4.15
N LYS A 134 -34.54 44.59 4.98
CA LYS A 134 -35.95 45.03 4.91
C LYS A 134 -36.21 46.41 5.52
N GLY A 135 -35.25 46.96 6.26
CA GLY A 135 -35.38 48.27 6.94
C GLY A 135 -34.94 49.47 6.11
N GLN A 136 -34.05 49.29 5.12
CA GLN A 136 -33.47 50.40 4.33
C GLN A 136 -34.26 50.70 3.04
N GLY A 137 -35.59 50.58 3.08
CA GLY A 137 -36.48 50.68 1.91
C GLY A 137 -37.31 51.97 1.79
N HIS A 138 -37.09 52.98 2.64
CA HIS A 138 -37.88 54.22 2.63
C HIS A 138 -37.05 55.44 3.06
N LEU A 139 -37.32 56.59 2.42
CA LEU A 139 -36.68 57.92 2.60
C LEU A 139 -35.18 57.91 2.17
N LEU A 140 -34.75 58.67 1.16
CA LEU A 140 -35.14 60.03 0.74
C LEU A 140 -35.32 60.18 -0.79
N GLU A 141 -35.62 61.42 -1.22
CA GLU A 141 -36.23 61.76 -2.52
C GLU A 141 -35.45 62.82 -3.31
N GLN A 142 -35.74 62.90 -4.62
CA GLN A 142 -35.45 64.01 -5.56
C GLN A 142 -33.98 64.22 -6.03
N GLY A 143 -33.84 64.76 -7.26
CA GLY A 143 -32.57 64.93 -8.00
C GLY A 143 -31.88 66.29 -7.79
N GLN A 144 -30.87 66.68 -8.58
CA GLN A 144 -30.41 66.18 -9.88
C GLN A 144 -28.88 66.36 -10.05
N SER A 145 -28.21 65.51 -10.83
CA SER A 145 -27.12 65.89 -11.76
C SER A 145 -26.72 64.73 -12.68
N SER A 146 -26.34 65.04 -13.93
CA SER A 146 -25.70 64.19 -14.94
C SER A 146 -24.42 63.49 -14.41
N ASP A 147 -23.93 62.38 -14.96
CA ASP A 147 -23.89 62.07 -16.41
C ASP A 147 -23.99 60.57 -16.81
N SER A 148 -24.24 60.32 -18.12
CA SER A 148 -24.23 59.04 -18.88
C SER A 148 -24.53 57.74 -18.11
N MET A 149 -25.73 57.14 -18.18
CA MET A 149 -26.25 56.32 -19.31
C MET A 149 -25.30 55.22 -19.83
N VAL A 150 -25.69 53.95 -19.98
CA VAL A 150 -26.96 53.25 -19.65
C VAL A 150 -26.64 51.76 -19.35
N THR A 151 -27.13 51.22 -18.23
CA THR A 151 -27.43 49.77 -18.09
C THR A 151 -28.89 49.54 -18.48
N ASN A 152 -29.33 48.25 -18.52
CA ASN A 152 -30.73 47.76 -18.48
C ASN A 152 -31.26 47.16 -19.81
N ILE A 153 -32.15 46.14 -19.83
CA ILE A 153 -32.75 45.35 -18.72
C ILE A 153 -33.16 43.93 -19.15
N SER A 154 -33.52 43.10 -18.16
CA SER A 154 -34.11 41.75 -18.27
C SER A 154 -35.54 41.74 -18.85
N SER A 155 -36.16 40.61 -19.22
CA SER A 155 -36.90 39.76 -18.25
C SER A 155 -37.83 38.73 -18.94
N ASN A 156 -38.16 37.66 -18.20
CA ASN A 156 -39.36 36.82 -18.21
C ASN A 156 -40.18 36.61 -19.51
N SER A 157 -40.31 35.35 -19.98
CA SER A 157 -41.48 34.47 -19.69
C SER A 157 -41.75 33.37 -20.75
N ALA A 158 -42.40 32.29 -20.30
CA ALA A 158 -43.23 31.31 -21.05
C ALA A 158 -42.60 30.37 -22.13
N ASN A 159 -43.18 29.17 -22.15
CA ASN A 159 -43.02 28.04 -23.10
C ASN A 159 -43.86 28.25 -24.40
N PRO A 160 -43.77 27.40 -25.47
CA PRO A 160 -42.76 26.37 -25.81
C PRO A 160 -42.37 26.28 -27.34
N ARG A 161 -41.52 25.28 -27.68
CA ARG A 161 -41.33 24.59 -28.99
C ARG A 161 -40.46 25.20 -30.12
N GLN A 162 -39.69 24.28 -30.71
CA GLN A 162 -39.27 24.11 -32.13
C GLN A 162 -38.14 24.94 -32.77
N ASP A 163 -37.16 24.17 -33.27
CA ASP A 163 -36.49 24.18 -34.58
C ASP A 163 -35.48 25.28 -35.01
N CYS A 164 -34.24 24.79 -35.20
CA CYS A 164 -33.29 25.06 -36.30
C CYS A 164 -32.50 26.39 -36.46
N ASP A 165 -31.18 26.18 -36.55
CA ASP A 165 -30.27 26.64 -37.62
C ASP A 165 -29.54 28.01 -37.62
N ASN A 166 -28.21 27.89 -37.66
CA ASN A 166 -27.23 28.53 -38.58
C ASN A 166 -26.58 29.93 -38.32
N PHE A 167 -25.32 29.84 -37.84
CA PHE A 167 -24.05 30.29 -38.49
C PHE A 167 -23.63 31.79 -38.65
N CYS A 168 -22.38 32.08 -38.20
CA CYS A 168 -21.35 33.01 -38.77
C CYS A 168 -21.62 34.55 -38.83
N SER A 169 -20.65 35.49 -38.83
CA SER A 169 -19.15 35.58 -38.68
C SER A 169 -18.82 37.04 -38.23
N PHE A 170 -17.60 37.59 -37.96
CA PHE A 170 -16.15 37.26 -38.09
C PHE A 170 -15.43 37.75 -36.78
N LEU A 171 -14.14 37.52 -36.43
CA LEU A 171 -12.88 37.06 -37.07
C LEU A 171 -11.98 38.13 -37.76
N THR A 172 -11.09 38.77 -36.96
CA THR A 172 -9.81 39.42 -37.35
C THR A 172 -8.86 39.28 -36.13
N LEU A 173 -7.74 38.53 -36.11
CA LEU A 173 -6.43 38.63 -36.81
C LEU A 173 -5.64 39.92 -36.50
N GLY A 174 -4.32 39.91 -36.20
CA GLY A 174 -3.32 38.82 -36.08
C GLY A 174 -2.67 38.72 -34.67
N LEU A 175 -1.95 37.67 -34.28
CA LEU A 175 -0.61 37.20 -34.76
C LEU A 175 0.51 38.24 -34.51
N ALA A 176 1.73 37.89 -34.07
CA ALA A 176 2.52 36.63 -34.13
C ALA A 176 3.64 36.67 -33.04
N CYS A 177 4.43 35.64 -32.70
CA CYS A 177 4.49 34.18 -32.91
C CYS A 177 5.65 33.63 -32.02
N TYR A 178 5.80 32.35 -31.65
CA TYR A 178 4.91 31.17 -31.60
C TYR A 178 5.61 30.07 -30.76
N THR A 179 5.00 28.88 -30.63
CA THR A 179 5.53 27.64 -30.00
C THR A 179 5.70 27.70 -28.47
N HIS A 180 5.70 26.58 -27.72
CA HIS A 180 4.92 25.33 -27.75
C HIS A 180 4.98 24.67 -26.35
N PHE A 181 4.29 23.58 -25.99
CA PHE A 181 3.52 22.57 -26.73
C PHE A 181 2.27 22.23 -25.90
N HIS A 182 1.08 22.01 -26.48
CA HIS A 182 -0.08 21.57 -25.68
C HIS A 182 -1.14 20.84 -26.51
N ALA A 183 -1.74 19.82 -25.87
CA ALA A 183 -3.02 19.13 -26.16
C ALA A 183 -3.51 18.99 -27.62
N ASN A 184 -3.74 17.74 -28.04
CA ASN A 184 -4.67 17.43 -29.14
C ASN A 184 -5.43 16.13 -28.85
N THR A 185 -6.71 16.23 -28.47
CA THR A 185 -7.61 15.08 -28.27
C THR A 185 -8.11 14.56 -29.63
N PHE A 186 -7.33 13.70 -30.28
CA PHE A 186 -7.68 13.20 -31.61
C PHE A 186 -8.66 12.02 -31.53
N SER A 187 -9.89 12.21 -32.02
CA SER A 187 -10.91 11.15 -32.02
C SER A 187 -10.62 10.10 -33.11
N LEU A 188 -10.61 8.82 -32.71
CA LEU A 188 -10.38 7.66 -33.59
C LEU A 188 -11.29 7.61 -34.83
N ARG A 189 -12.48 8.26 -34.81
CA ARG A 189 -13.35 8.35 -35.98
C ARG A 189 -12.70 9.07 -37.17
N SER A 190 -11.85 10.08 -36.95
CA SER A 190 -11.19 10.80 -38.05
C SER A 190 -10.12 9.95 -38.75
N PHE A 191 -9.46 9.04 -38.03
CA PHE A 191 -8.40 8.19 -38.58
C PHE A 191 -8.99 7.16 -39.56
N LEU A 192 -10.09 6.49 -39.17
CA LEU A 192 -10.83 5.53 -40.00
C LEU A 192 -11.51 6.18 -41.24
N VAL A 193 -11.81 7.48 -41.21
CA VAL A 193 -12.34 8.22 -42.36
C VAL A 193 -11.22 8.64 -43.32
N SER A 194 -10.05 9.05 -42.81
CA SER A 194 -8.90 9.45 -43.64
C SER A 194 -8.44 8.31 -44.56
N ILE A 195 -8.39 7.08 -44.04
CA ILE A 195 -8.03 5.86 -44.79
C ILE A 195 -9.03 5.55 -45.92
N LYS A 196 -10.28 6.04 -45.85
CA LYS A 196 -11.32 5.80 -46.87
C LYS A 196 -11.38 6.86 -47.99
N SER A 197 -10.56 7.91 -47.95
CA SER A 197 -10.63 9.02 -48.92
C SER A 197 -9.54 8.99 -50.01
N SER A 198 -8.41 8.32 -49.77
CA SER A 198 -7.28 8.23 -50.72
C SER A 198 -7.46 7.12 -51.76
N LYS A 199 -8.38 7.31 -52.72
CA LYS A 199 -8.48 6.47 -53.94
C LYS A 199 -7.24 6.65 -54.84
N GLY A 200 -6.13 6.00 -54.51
CA GLY A 200 -4.89 6.14 -55.27
C GLY A 200 -3.68 5.30 -54.83
N PHE A 201 -3.80 4.44 -53.81
CA PHE A 201 -2.72 3.52 -53.43
C PHE A 201 -3.30 2.24 -52.82
N VAL A 202 -3.71 1.30 -53.68
CA VAL A 202 -4.11 -0.06 -53.29
C VAL A 202 -3.16 -1.03 -53.98
N SER A 203 -2.02 -1.26 -53.33
CA SER A 203 -1.03 -2.29 -53.63
C SER A 203 -0.58 -2.84 -52.29
N GLU A 204 -0.79 -4.13 -52.07
CA GLU A 204 -0.36 -4.89 -50.88
C GLU A 204 -0.67 -4.20 -49.54
N LEU A 205 -1.94 -4.30 -49.15
CA LEU A 205 -2.26 -4.45 -47.73
C LEU A 205 -2.17 -5.95 -47.44
N ASP A 206 -1.14 -6.39 -46.73
CA ASP A 206 -0.96 -7.79 -46.39
C ASP A 206 -2.10 -8.25 -45.47
N PHE A 207 -3.03 -9.04 -46.04
CA PHE A 207 -3.84 -9.93 -45.24
C PHE A 207 -2.88 -10.98 -44.65
N VAL A 208 -2.66 -10.94 -43.34
CA VAL A 208 -1.87 -11.95 -42.63
C VAL A 208 -2.58 -13.29 -42.78
N THR A 209 -2.17 -14.07 -43.77
CA THR A 209 -2.63 -15.44 -43.97
C THR A 209 -2.21 -16.26 -42.76
N MET A 210 -3.14 -16.94 -42.09
CA MET A 210 -2.76 -17.73 -40.92
C MET A 210 -1.91 -18.97 -41.28
N ASP A 211 -1.62 -19.24 -42.56
CA ASP A 211 -0.63 -20.22 -43.02
C ASP A 211 0.83 -19.97 -42.57
N GLU A 212 1.12 -18.81 -41.96
CA GLU A 212 2.45 -18.49 -41.45
C GLU A 212 2.91 -19.37 -40.27
N GLU A 213 4.21 -19.65 -40.22
CA GLU A 213 4.88 -20.25 -39.06
C GLU A 213 5.33 -19.17 -38.07
N TYR A 214 5.18 -19.47 -36.78
CA TYR A 214 5.58 -18.66 -35.62
C TYR A 214 6.48 -19.48 -34.69
N ASP A 215 7.33 -18.82 -33.89
CA ASP A 215 8.11 -19.53 -32.87
C ASP A 215 7.22 -19.89 -31.66
N VAL A 216 6.35 -18.96 -31.28
CA VAL A 216 5.42 -19.12 -30.15
C VAL A 216 4.05 -18.55 -30.52
N ILE A 217 2.98 -19.30 -30.24
CA ILE A 217 1.62 -18.74 -30.16
C ILE A 217 1.24 -18.55 -28.69
N VAL A 218 0.67 -17.40 -28.35
CA VAL A 218 0.20 -17.04 -27.01
C VAL A 218 -1.32 -16.91 -27.04
N LEU A 219 -2.03 -17.58 -26.12
CA LEU A 219 -3.49 -17.59 -26.04
C LEU A 219 -4.01 -17.02 -24.71
N GLY A 220 -4.83 -15.97 -24.82
CA GLY A 220 -5.36 -15.22 -23.68
C GLY A 220 -4.48 -14.01 -23.35
N THR A 221 -5.09 -12.83 -23.23
CA THR A 221 -4.41 -11.56 -22.94
C THR A 221 -4.35 -11.25 -21.44
N GLY A 222 -4.21 -12.27 -20.61
CA GLY A 222 -3.88 -12.08 -19.20
C GLY A 222 -2.54 -11.35 -19.05
N LEU A 223 -2.31 -10.74 -17.87
CA LEU A 223 -1.07 -10.00 -17.65
C LEU A 223 0.18 -10.90 -17.79
N LYS A 224 0.11 -12.15 -17.34
CA LYS A 224 1.24 -13.10 -17.44
C LYS A 224 1.61 -13.37 -18.90
N GLU A 225 0.59 -13.66 -19.71
CA GLU A 225 0.69 -13.97 -21.13
C GLU A 225 1.19 -12.76 -21.91
N CYS A 226 0.73 -11.54 -21.56
CA CYS A 226 1.21 -10.31 -22.18
C CYS A 226 2.67 -10.00 -21.81
N ILE A 227 3.09 -10.16 -20.55
CA ILE A 227 4.50 -10.00 -20.16
C ILE A 227 5.38 -11.02 -20.91
N LEU A 228 4.97 -12.29 -20.98
CA LEU A 228 5.67 -13.32 -21.76
C LEU A 228 5.77 -12.95 -23.23
N SER A 229 4.66 -12.53 -23.87
CA SER A 229 4.64 -12.11 -25.28
C SER A 229 5.60 -10.94 -25.53
N GLY A 230 5.64 -9.96 -24.63
CA GLY A 230 6.58 -8.84 -24.69
C GLY A 230 8.03 -9.28 -24.57
N LEU A 231 8.36 -10.06 -23.53
CA LEU A 231 9.72 -10.59 -23.31
C LEU A 231 10.20 -11.44 -24.50
N LEU A 232 9.37 -12.37 -25.00
CA LEU A 232 9.73 -13.26 -26.11
C LEU A 232 9.95 -12.49 -27.42
N SER A 233 9.16 -11.43 -27.67
CA SER A 233 9.36 -10.56 -28.84
C SER A 233 10.64 -9.70 -28.71
N VAL A 234 10.95 -9.19 -27.51
CA VAL A 234 12.23 -8.50 -27.22
C VAL A 234 13.42 -9.43 -27.41
N ASP A 235 13.27 -10.71 -27.07
CA ASP A 235 14.26 -11.78 -27.26
C ASP A 235 14.39 -12.24 -28.74
N GLY A 236 13.62 -11.64 -29.66
CA GLY A 236 13.71 -11.83 -31.11
C GLY A 236 12.87 -12.98 -31.68
N LEU A 237 11.98 -13.58 -30.90
CA LEU A 237 11.10 -14.67 -31.34
C LEU A 237 9.89 -14.12 -32.09
N LYS A 238 9.44 -14.81 -33.15
CA LYS A 238 8.23 -14.43 -33.88
C LYS A 238 6.99 -14.92 -33.11
N VAL A 239 6.23 -13.98 -32.55
CA VAL A 239 5.06 -14.26 -31.69
C VAL A 239 3.73 -13.91 -32.37
N LEU A 240 2.74 -14.80 -32.28
CA LEU A 240 1.33 -14.50 -32.53
C LEU A 240 0.55 -14.62 -31.22
N HIS A 241 -0.20 -13.58 -30.87
CA HIS A 241 -0.96 -13.48 -29.63
C HIS A 241 -2.45 -13.37 -29.96
N MET A 242 -3.27 -14.27 -29.41
CA MET A 242 -4.69 -14.36 -29.74
C MET A 242 -5.57 -14.37 -28.48
N ASP A 243 -6.75 -13.77 -28.54
CA ASP A 243 -7.77 -13.88 -27.50
C ASP A 243 -9.15 -14.19 -28.10
N ARG A 244 -9.90 -15.05 -27.41
CA ARG A 244 -11.32 -15.31 -27.69
C ARG A 244 -12.21 -14.11 -27.38
N ASN A 245 -11.78 -13.23 -26.49
CA ASN A 245 -12.51 -12.05 -26.03
C ASN A 245 -12.27 -10.83 -26.94
N ASP A 246 -13.22 -9.90 -26.98
CA ASP A 246 -13.10 -8.61 -27.66
C ASP A 246 -12.41 -7.51 -26.82
N TYR A 247 -11.89 -7.88 -25.64
CA TYR A 247 -11.23 -7.01 -24.66
C TYR A 247 -9.95 -7.64 -24.11
N TYR A 248 -9.06 -6.80 -23.57
CA TYR A 248 -7.81 -7.23 -22.94
C TYR A 248 -7.99 -7.69 -21.48
N GLY A 249 -7.12 -8.59 -21.02
CA GLY A 249 -6.89 -8.86 -19.60
C GLY A 249 -7.38 -10.21 -19.08
N GLY A 250 -8.16 -10.97 -19.86
CA GLY A 250 -8.70 -12.28 -19.45
C GLY A 250 -9.47 -12.21 -18.11
N GLU A 251 -9.17 -13.14 -17.19
CA GLU A 251 -9.74 -13.13 -15.83
C GLU A 251 -9.39 -11.84 -15.05
N SER A 252 -8.25 -11.23 -15.34
CA SER A 252 -7.71 -10.01 -14.72
C SER A 252 -8.15 -8.70 -15.42
N THR A 253 -9.18 -8.73 -16.25
CA THR A 253 -9.68 -7.54 -16.98
C THR A 253 -10.26 -6.45 -16.06
N SER A 254 -10.33 -5.21 -16.56
CA SER A 254 -10.87 -4.05 -15.86
C SER A 254 -12.24 -3.67 -16.45
N LEU A 255 -13.28 -3.63 -15.62
CA LEU A 255 -14.66 -3.39 -16.05
C LEU A 255 -15.15 -1.98 -15.73
N ASN A 256 -15.91 -1.36 -16.63
CA ASN A 256 -16.71 -0.18 -16.30
C ASN A 256 -17.95 -0.57 -15.47
N LEU A 257 -18.63 0.41 -14.86
CA LEU A 257 -19.74 0.13 -13.93
C LEU A 257 -20.90 -0.64 -14.60
N ASN A 258 -21.19 -0.40 -15.88
CA ASN A 258 -22.27 -1.11 -16.59
C ASN A 258 -21.89 -2.57 -16.87
N GLN A 259 -20.61 -2.84 -17.20
CA GLN A 259 -20.09 -4.19 -17.36
C GLN A 259 -20.09 -4.95 -16.03
N LEU A 260 -19.68 -4.29 -14.94
CA LEU A 260 -19.72 -4.84 -13.58
C LEU A 260 -21.17 -5.17 -13.16
N TRP A 261 -22.10 -4.24 -13.37
CA TRP A 261 -23.52 -4.45 -13.08
C TRP A 261 -24.10 -5.62 -13.90
N LYS A 262 -23.78 -5.66 -15.20
CA LYS A 262 -24.23 -6.74 -16.09
C LYS A 262 -23.70 -8.11 -15.65
N ARG A 263 -22.45 -8.19 -15.17
CA ARG A 263 -21.82 -9.41 -14.63
C ARG A 263 -22.50 -9.90 -13.35
N PHE A 264 -22.80 -9.00 -12.39
CA PHE A 264 -23.22 -9.39 -11.03
C PHE A 264 -24.72 -9.16 -10.70
N ARG A 265 -25.47 -8.51 -11.60
CA ARG A 265 -26.91 -8.20 -11.45
C ARG A 265 -27.72 -8.52 -12.72
N GLY A 266 -27.08 -8.85 -13.84
CA GLY A 266 -27.72 -9.21 -15.11
C GLY A 266 -28.26 -8.04 -15.94
N SER A 267 -28.33 -6.82 -15.38
CA SER A 267 -28.72 -5.60 -16.08
C SER A 267 -27.53 -4.65 -16.25
N ASP A 268 -27.56 -3.82 -17.29
CA ASP A 268 -26.54 -2.81 -17.60
C ASP A 268 -26.90 -1.41 -17.06
N GLN A 269 -27.82 -1.34 -16.08
CA GLN A 269 -28.33 -0.10 -15.50
C GLN A 269 -27.97 0.00 -14.00
N PRO A 270 -26.78 0.51 -13.65
CA PRO A 270 -26.43 0.84 -12.27
C PRO A 270 -27.19 2.08 -11.77
N PRO A 271 -27.38 2.24 -10.45
CA PRO A 271 -27.96 3.45 -9.85
C PRO A 271 -27.16 4.71 -10.17
N GLU A 272 -27.86 5.79 -10.54
CA GLU A 272 -27.26 7.10 -10.86
C GLU A 272 -26.43 7.69 -9.70
N SER A 273 -26.73 7.29 -8.45
CA SER A 273 -26.01 7.67 -7.22
C SER A 273 -24.57 7.15 -7.14
N LEU A 274 -24.19 6.20 -7.99
CA LEU A 274 -22.80 5.74 -8.12
C LEU A 274 -21.99 6.61 -9.10
N GLY A 275 -22.64 7.38 -9.98
CA GLY A 275 -21.99 8.29 -10.90
C GLY A 275 -21.74 7.73 -12.31
N ALA A 276 -20.85 8.37 -13.06
CA ALA A 276 -20.67 8.08 -14.48
C ALA A 276 -19.90 6.76 -14.71
N SER A 277 -20.55 5.79 -15.35
CA SER A 277 -20.01 4.45 -15.61
C SER A 277 -18.61 4.42 -16.24
N LYS A 278 -18.35 5.32 -17.19
CA LYS A 278 -17.05 5.52 -17.89
C LYS A 278 -15.89 6.03 -17.00
N GLU A 279 -16.16 6.42 -15.76
CA GLU A 279 -15.15 6.87 -14.79
C GLU A 279 -14.77 5.75 -13.81
N TYR A 280 -15.38 4.56 -13.96
CA TYR A 280 -14.99 3.34 -13.28
C TYR A 280 -14.06 2.49 -14.16
N ASN A 281 -12.93 2.08 -13.59
CA ASN A 281 -12.04 1.05 -14.13
C ASN A 281 -11.83 0.00 -13.04
N VAL A 282 -12.78 -0.94 -12.91
CA VAL A 282 -12.85 -1.91 -11.82
C VAL A 282 -12.08 -3.16 -12.20
N ASP A 283 -10.80 -3.19 -11.81
CA ASP A 283 -9.93 -4.36 -11.98
C ASP A 283 -10.50 -5.60 -11.29
N MET A 284 -10.80 -6.66 -12.05
CA MET A 284 -11.41 -7.88 -11.49
C MET A 284 -10.47 -8.65 -10.55
N ILE A 285 -9.15 -8.48 -10.72
CA ILE A 285 -8.09 -9.08 -9.91
C ILE A 285 -7.07 -7.97 -9.56
N PRO A 286 -7.38 -7.08 -8.60
CA PRO A 286 -6.54 -5.94 -8.26
C PRO A 286 -5.31 -6.39 -7.46
N LYS A 287 -4.14 -5.93 -7.89
CA LYS A 287 -2.84 -6.26 -7.30
C LYS A 287 -1.92 -5.05 -7.38
N PHE A 288 -1.27 -4.71 -6.27
CA PHE A 288 -0.23 -3.69 -6.21
C PHE A 288 1.11 -4.19 -6.73
N ILE A 289 1.91 -3.25 -7.23
CA ILE A 289 3.28 -3.49 -7.69
C ILE A 289 4.23 -3.04 -6.57
N ILE A 290 5.13 -3.91 -6.12
CA ILE A 290 6.20 -3.53 -5.18
C ILE A 290 7.25 -2.73 -5.95
N GLY A 291 7.61 -1.54 -5.48
CA GLY A 291 8.44 -0.59 -6.25
C GLY A 291 9.87 -1.03 -6.58
N ASN A 292 10.43 -2.01 -5.85
CA ASN A 292 11.71 -2.68 -6.13
C ASN A 292 11.52 -4.18 -6.49
N GLY A 293 10.27 -4.64 -6.60
CA GLY A 293 9.93 -6.05 -6.86
C GLY A 293 10.22 -6.50 -8.29
N GLY A 294 10.15 -7.81 -8.53
CA GLY A 294 10.50 -8.43 -9.82
C GLY A 294 9.76 -7.83 -11.01
N LEU A 295 8.48 -7.45 -10.83
CA LEU A 295 7.67 -6.86 -11.90
C LEU A 295 8.19 -5.48 -12.35
N VAL A 296 8.67 -4.61 -11.44
CA VAL A 296 9.26 -3.32 -11.85
C VAL A 296 10.54 -3.53 -12.63
N ARG A 297 11.36 -4.52 -12.24
CA ARG A 297 12.58 -4.88 -12.98
C ARG A 297 12.26 -5.38 -14.39
N VAL A 298 11.22 -6.21 -14.56
CA VAL A 298 10.73 -6.62 -15.88
C VAL A 298 10.19 -5.45 -16.70
N LEU A 299 9.42 -4.53 -16.09
CA LEU A 299 8.89 -3.34 -16.77
C LEU A 299 10.00 -2.41 -17.27
N ILE A 300 11.10 -2.27 -16.52
CA ILE A 300 12.26 -1.46 -16.92
C ILE A 300 13.11 -2.20 -17.97
N HIS A 301 13.40 -3.49 -17.77
CA HIS A 301 14.14 -4.33 -18.74
C HIS A 301 13.47 -4.33 -20.13
N THR A 302 12.14 -4.28 -20.17
CA THR A 302 11.35 -4.25 -21.42
C THR A 302 11.08 -2.84 -21.96
N ASP A 303 11.58 -1.79 -21.31
CA ASP A 303 11.35 -0.38 -21.67
C ASP A 303 9.86 -0.06 -21.95
N VAL A 304 8.96 -0.67 -21.19
CA VAL A 304 7.51 -0.50 -21.32
C VAL A 304 6.96 0.56 -20.36
N THR A 305 7.76 0.94 -19.36
CA THR A 305 7.48 2.04 -18.40
C THR A 305 7.16 3.37 -19.09
N LYS A 306 7.74 3.65 -20.26
CA LYS A 306 7.45 4.87 -21.06
C LYS A 306 6.00 5.00 -21.55
N TYR A 307 5.19 3.95 -21.40
CA TYR A 307 3.74 3.97 -21.70
C TYR A 307 2.86 4.08 -20.44
N LEU A 308 3.44 3.97 -19.25
CA LEU A 308 2.73 3.70 -17.99
C LEU A 308 2.95 4.82 -16.97
N ASN A 309 1.87 5.34 -16.40
CA ASN A 309 1.94 6.35 -15.34
C ASN A 309 1.56 5.71 -14.00
N PHE A 310 2.51 5.64 -13.08
CA PHE A 310 2.31 5.06 -11.74
C PHE A 310 2.13 6.14 -10.67
N LYS A 311 1.27 5.85 -9.68
CA LYS A 311 1.13 6.63 -8.44
C LYS A 311 1.58 5.78 -7.24
N ALA A 312 2.15 6.43 -6.22
CA ALA A 312 2.36 5.83 -4.91
C ALA A 312 1.02 5.49 -4.24
N VAL A 313 0.93 4.30 -3.65
CA VAL A 313 -0.17 3.92 -2.74
C VAL A 313 0.02 4.63 -1.41
N ASP A 314 -1.05 5.13 -0.81
CA ASP A 314 -1.00 6.09 0.30
C ASP A 314 -0.83 5.43 1.70
N GLY A 315 -0.83 4.09 1.79
CA GLY A 315 -0.44 3.37 3.00
C GLY A 315 -0.40 1.84 2.91
N SER A 316 0.40 1.23 3.78
CA SER A 316 0.46 -0.22 4.02
C SER A 316 0.16 -0.50 5.49
N PHE A 317 -0.80 -1.38 5.76
CA PHE A 317 -1.31 -1.66 7.10
C PHE A 317 -1.45 -3.17 7.33
N VAL A 318 -1.49 -3.55 8.60
CA VAL A 318 -1.77 -4.91 9.07
C VAL A 318 -2.90 -4.87 10.10
N TYR A 319 -3.79 -5.84 10.04
CA TYR A 319 -4.81 -6.04 11.07
C TYR A 319 -4.21 -6.78 12.27
N ASN A 320 -4.43 -6.24 13.46
CA ASN A 320 -4.15 -6.90 14.73
C ASN A 320 -5.43 -6.87 15.54
N LYS A 321 -5.90 -8.04 16.00
CA LYS A 321 -7.20 -8.16 16.68
C LYS A 321 -7.23 -7.44 18.04
N GLY A 322 -6.06 -7.14 18.59
CA GLY A 322 -5.90 -6.46 19.88
C GLY A 322 -6.30 -7.32 21.07
N LYS A 323 -6.07 -6.78 22.26
CA LYS A 323 -6.46 -7.39 23.55
C LYS A 323 -7.71 -6.73 24.16
N VAL A 324 -8.34 -5.80 23.42
CA VAL A 324 -9.54 -5.02 23.83
C VAL A 324 -10.37 -4.69 22.59
N GLU A 325 -11.66 -5.07 22.58
CA GLU A 325 -12.61 -4.97 21.44
C GLU A 325 -12.98 -3.53 21.00
N HIS A 326 -12.29 -2.51 21.52
CA HIS A 326 -12.57 -1.08 21.29
C HIS A 326 -11.31 -0.29 20.89
N ILE A 327 -10.23 -0.98 20.52
CA ILE A 327 -9.02 -0.35 19.97
C ILE A 327 -9.00 -0.57 18.45
N CYS A 328 -8.69 0.51 17.73
CA CYS A 328 -8.31 0.55 16.32
C CYS A 328 -7.61 -0.75 15.87
N ALA A 329 -8.25 -1.55 15.03
CA ALA A 329 -7.79 -2.91 14.70
C ALA A 329 -6.83 -2.96 13.48
N ILE A 330 -6.62 -1.82 12.81
CA ILE A 330 -5.71 -1.67 11.66
C ILE A 330 -4.54 -0.79 12.08
N HIS A 331 -3.31 -1.23 11.84
CA HIS A 331 -2.10 -0.49 12.21
C HIS A 331 -1.13 -0.37 11.03
N LYS A 332 -0.49 0.79 10.86
CA LYS A 332 0.51 0.98 9.80
C LYS A 332 1.68 0.01 9.99
N VAL A 333 2.04 -0.71 8.93
CA VAL A 333 3.25 -1.55 8.91
C VAL A 333 4.48 -0.63 9.06
N PRO A 334 5.39 -0.88 10.01
CA PRO A 334 6.59 -0.06 10.18
C PRO A 334 7.59 -0.32 9.05
N ALA A 335 7.82 0.71 8.22
CA ALA A 335 8.64 0.61 7.02
C ALA A 335 10.15 0.87 7.24
N THR A 336 10.53 1.33 8.43
CA THR A 336 11.91 1.70 8.79
C THR A 336 12.19 1.40 10.26
N ASP A 337 13.47 1.37 10.63
CA ASP A 337 13.95 1.25 12.00
C ASP A 337 13.35 2.34 12.94
N VAL A 338 13.16 3.56 12.42
CA VAL A 338 12.53 4.69 13.11
C VAL A 338 11.02 4.53 13.24
N GLU A 339 10.32 3.98 12.24
CA GLU A 339 8.90 3.68 12.35
C GLU A 339 8.62 2.50 13.30
N ALA A 340 9.49 1.49 13.36
CA ALA A 340 9.38 0.39 14.31
C ALA A 340 9.36 0.88 15.77
N LEU A 341 10.18 1.89 16.11
CA LEU A 341 10.15 2.54 17.44
C LEU A 341 8.82 3.29 17.71
N LYS A 342 8.12 3.76 16.69
CA LYS A 342 6.88 4.53 16.81
C LYS A 342 5.63 3.64 16.84
N SER A 343 5.60 2.58 16.03
CA SER A 343 4.43 1.71 15.79
C SER A 343 3.70 1.26 17.07
N PRO A 344 2.35 1.19 17.08
CA PRO A 344 1.58 0.66 18.21
C PRO A 344 1.66 -0.88 18.35
N LEU A 345 2.11 -1.61 17.32
CA LEU A 345 2.09 -3.08 17.24
C LEU A 345 2.94 -3.81 18.30
N MET A 346 3.89 -3.13 18.96
CA MET A 346 4.94 -3.76 19.76
C MET A 346 5.14 -3.09 21.12
N GLY A 347 5.45 -3.89 22.14
CA GLY A 347 5.88 -3.41 23.46
C GLY A 347 7.22 -2.65 23.41
N LEU A 348 7.52 -1.83 24.44
CA LEU A 348 8.70 -0.94 24.45
C LEU A 348 10.03 -1.68 24.30
N PHE A 349 10.13 -2.89 24.84
CA PHE A 349 11.31 -3.75 24.69
C PHE A 349 11.35 -4.44 23.32
N GLU A 350 10.20 -4.93 22.84
CA GLU A 350 10.09 -5.60 21.55
C GLU A 350 10.46 -4.68 20.38
N LYS A 351 10.02 -3.42 20.42
CA LYS A 351 10.46 -2.37 19.49
C LYS A 351 11.98 -2.27 19.34
N ARG A 352 12.74 -2.52 20.41
CA ARG A 352 14.22 -2.49 20.40
C ARG A 352 14.83 -3.76 19.81
N ARG A 353 14.13 -4.90 19.86
CA ARG A 353 14.52 -6.16 19.22
C ARG A 353 14.20 -6.13 17.73
N ALA A 354 12.96 -5.77 17.37
CA ALA A 354 12.54 -5.55 15.98
C ALA A 354 13.41 -4.52 15.25
N ARG A 355 13.75 -3.38 15.89
CA ARG A 355 14.68 -2.40 15.29
C ARG A 355 16.05 -2.99 14.95
N LYS A 356 16.63 -3.81 15.85
CA LYS A 356 17.92 -4.48 15.58
C LYS A 356 17.81 -5.47 14.43
N PHE A 357 16.69 -6.19 14.35
CA PHE A 357 16.45 -7.13 13.27
C PHE A 357 16.28 -6.42 11.92
N PHE A 358 15.58 -5.29 11.86
CA PHE A 358 15.45 -4.50 10.62
C PHE A 358 16.81 -3.98 10.13
N ILE A 359 17.66 -3.48 11.04
CA ILE A 359 19.03 -3.07 10.69
C ILE A 359 19.83 -4.24 10.11
N TYR A 360 19.78 -5.42 10.74
CA TYR A 360 20.43 -6.63 10.21
C TYR A 360 19.94 -6.99 8.79
N VAL A 361 18.63 -6.90 8.53
CA VAL A 361 18.06 -7.17 7.19
C VAL A 361 18.47 -6.14 6.15
N GLN A 362 18.63 -4.87 6.54
CA GLN A 362 19.14 -3.81 5.65
C GLN A 362 20.63 -4.01 5.34
N ASP A 363 21.44 -4.24 6.37
CA ASP A 363 22.90 -4.39 6.29
C ASP A 363 23.34 -5.72 5.63
N TYR A 364 22.47 -6.74 5.55
CA TYR A 364 22.78 -8.08 5.02
C TYR A 364 23.12 -8.06 3.52
N GLU A 365 24.32 -8.50 3.14
CA GLU A 365 24.79 -8.63 1.76
C GLU A 365 25.34 -10.04 1.49
N ASP A 366 24.81 -10.74 0.48
CA ASP A 366 25.21 -12.12 0.13
C ASP A 366 26.73 -12.30 0.00
N ASN A 367 27.42 -11.26 -0.50
CA ASN A 367 28.85 -11.28 -0.80
C ASN A 367 29.76 -10.76 0.35
N ASP A 368 29.22 -10.28 1.48
CA ASP A 368 30.03 -9.93 2.68
C ASP A 368 29.71 -10.83 3.89
N PRO A 369 30.55 -11.84 4.18
CA PRO A 369 30.43 -12.69 5.37
C PRO A 369 30.42 -11.96 6.73
N LYS A 370 30.79 -10.67 6.79
CA LYS A 370 30.62 -9.88 8.03
C LYS A 370 29.17 -9.51 8.26
N SER A 371 28.45 -9.11 7.22
CA SER A 371 27.03 -8.73 7.28
C SER A 371 26.15 -9.91 7.71
N HIS A 372 26.58 -11.14 7.40
CA HIS A 372 25.91 -12.36 7.84
C HIS A 372 25.96 -12.54 9.36
N GLU A 373 26.85 -11.80 10.06
CA GLU A 373 27.08 -11.86 11.50
C GLU A 373 27.22 -13.31 12.04
N GLY A 374 27.95 -14.14 11.30
CA GLY A 374 28.20 -15.55 11.65
C GLY A 374 27.05 -16.52 11.41
N LEU A 375 25.95 -16.08 10.78
CA LEU A 375 24.86 -16.95 10.34
C LEU A 375 25.09 -17.48 8.93
N ASP A 376 24.45 -18.61 8.60
CA ASP A 376 24.36 -19.14 7.24
C ASP A 376 22.87 -19.28 6.89
N LEU A 377 22.32 -18.29 6.18
CA LEU A 377 20.89 -18.23 5.87
C LEU A 377 20.44 -19.30 4.86
N THR A 378 21.38 -20.07 4.27
CA THR A 378 21.06 -21.26 3.47
C THR A 378 20.74 -22.50 4.33
N LYS A 379 20.99 -22.42 5.65
CA LYS A 379 20.86 -23.55 6.60
C LYS A 379 20.05 -23.21 7.85
N VAL A 380 20.21 -22.01 8.39
CA VAL A 380 19.42 -21.49 9.52
C VAL A 380 17.99 -21.22 9.05
N THR A 381 16.98 -21.70 9.77
CA THR A 381 15.58 -21.45 9.39
C THR A 381 15.10 -20.07 9.84
N ALA A 382 14.02 -19.56 9.25
CA ALA A 382 13.44 -18.29 9.70
C ALA A 382 12.98 -18.32 11.17
N ARG A 383 12.54 -19.49 11.68
CA ARG A 383 12.24 -19.72 13.11
C ARG A 383 13.48 -19.64 14.01
N GLU A 384 14.61 -20.20 13.59
CA GLU A 384 15.87 -20.05 14.34
C GLU A 384 16.39 -18.59 14.34
N LEU A 385 16.05 -17.82 13.31
CA LEU A 385 16.35 -16.39 13.26
C LEU A 385 15.55 -15.60 14.31
N SER A 386 14.27 -15.93 14.51
CA SER A 386 13.32 -15.23 15.38
C SER A 386 13.40 -15.63 16.86
N ASP A 387 13.41 -16.92 17.17
CA ASP A 387 12.97 -17.44 18.46
C ASP A 387 13.94 -17.17 19.63
N GLN A 388 13.39 -16.96 20.84
CA GLN A 388 14.16 -16.94 22.09
C GLN A 388 13.86 -18.16 22.97
N VAL A 389 14.82 -19.11 23.04
CA VAL A 389 14.83 -20.16 24.07
C VAL A 389 16.14 -20.09 24.87
N LEU A 390 15.99 -19.81 26.17
CA LEU A 390 17.05 -19.45 27.12
C LEU A 390 17.88 -20.66 27.59
N THR A 391 18.94 -21.05 26.87
CA THR A 391 19.80 -22.19 27.23
C THR A 391 20.78 -21.85 28.38
N ILE A 392 20.29 -21.81 29.62
CA ILE A 392 21.18 -21.82 30.81
C ILE A 392 21.48 -23.28 31.20
N ARG A 393 22.62 -23.84 30.71
CA ARG A 393 23.56 -24.74 31.45
C ARG A 393 24.56 -25.47 30.52
N PHE A 394 25.86 -25.33 30.84
CA PHE A 394 26.97 -26.30 30.68
C PHE A 394 27.10 -27.17 29.39
N MET A 395 27.83 -26.63 28.39
CA MET A 395 28.84 -27.33 27.56
C MET A 395 28.38 -28.59 26.75
N PRO A 396 29.27 -29.33 26.04
CA PRO A 396 29.80 -28.87 24.75
C PRO A 396 29.72 -29.92 23.62
N VAL A 397 28.77 -29.81 22.68
CA VAL A 397 28.85 -30.54 21.39
C VAL A 397 28.13 -29.84 20.24
N ASN A 398 28.86 -29.59 19.16
CA ASN A 398 28.48 -29.55 17.73
C ASN A 398 27.01 -29.27 17.34
N HIS A 399 26.34 -28.27 17.92
CA HIS A 399 25.06 -27.75 17.40
C HIS A 399 24.98 -26.24 17.64
N VAL A 400 25.25 -25.44 16.60
CA VAL A 400 25.09 -23.98 16.63
C VAL A 400 23.64 -23.65 16.22
N SER A 401 22.69 -23.98 17.10
CA SER A 401 21.30 -23.54 16.94
C SER A 401 21.24 -22.05 17.22
N CYS A 402 20.98 -21.26 16.18
CA CYS A 402 20.91 -19.81 16.26
C CYS A 402 19.57 -19.40 16.88
N ARG A 403 19.59 -18.36 17.72
CA ARG A 403 18.43 -17.86 18.51
C ARG A 403 18.63 -16.38 18.82
N LYS A 404 18.52 -15.53 17.79
CA LYS A 404 19.35 -14.31 17.74
C LYS A 404 18.64 -13.03 18.15
N TYR A 405 17.45 -12.76 17.60
CA TYR A 405 16.76 -11.48 17.81
C TYR A 405 15.70 -11.54 18.92
N GLY A 406 15.07 -12.71 19.12
CA GLY A 406 14.15 -12.96 20.22
C GLY A 406 12.85 -12.16 20.09
N LEU A 407 12.24 -12.22 18.91
CA LEU A 407 10.99 -11.55 18.59
C LEU A 407 9.79 -12.29 19.20
N GLU A 408 8.69 -11.58 19.42
CA GLU A 408 7.42 -12.12 19.92
C GLU A 408 6.55 -12.65 18.76
N ASP A 409 5.70 -13.65 19.01
CA ASP A 409 4.88 -14.31 17.97
C ASP A 409 4.05 -13.31 17.14
N ASP A 410 3.42 -12.33 17.79
CA ASP A 410 2.65 -11.25 17.13
C ASP A 410 3.53 -10.38 16.19
N THR A 411 4.83 -10.24 16.51
CA THR A 411 5.80 -9.52 15.67
C THR A 411 6.22 -10.36 14.47
N ILE A 412 6.47 -11.66 14.68
CA ILE A 412 6.79 -12.62 13.62
C ILE A 412 5.62 -12.70 12.63
N ASP A 413 4.38 -12.72 13.13
CA ASP A 413 3.14 -12.71 12.35
C ASP A 413 3.08 -11.49 11.39
N PHE A 414 3.22 -10.26 11.88
CA PHE A 414 3.17 -9.09 10.97
C PHE A 414 4.41 -8.96 10.07
N ILE A 415 5.59 -9.41 10.51
CA ILE A 415 6.80 -9.36 9.67
C ILE A 415 6.68 -10.36 8.52
N GLY A 416 6.33 -11.62 8.80
CA GLY A 416 6.16 -12.66 7.78
C GLY A 416 5.08 -12.33 6.76
N HIS A 417 3.91 -11.93 7.23
CA HIS A 417 2.75 -11.73 6.37
C HIS A 417 2.66 -10.33 5.76
N ALA A 418 3.07 -9.26 6.44
CA ALA A 418 2.90 -7.88 5.96
C ALA A 418 4.19 -7.17 5.50
N LEU A 419 5.39 -7.68 5.81
CA LEU A 419 6.67 -7.21 5.24
C LEU A 419 7.25 -8.20 4.22
N ALA A 420 7.44 -9.46 4.59
CA ALA A 420 7.98 -10.49 3.69
C ALA A 420 6.95 -11.06 2.71
N LEU A 421 5.65 -10.86 2.97
CA LEU A 421 4.53 -11.27 2.11
C LEU A 421 4.47 -12.79 1.86
N HIS A 422 4.69 -13.58 2.91
CA HIS A 422 4.41 -15.02 2.91
C HIS A 422 2.90 -15.29 3.09
N LEU A 423 2.42 -16.37 2.47
CA LEU A 423 0.99 -16.72 2.41
C LEU A 423 0.50 -17.52 3.63
N ASP A 424 1.42 -18.23 4.28
CA ASP A 424 1.23 -19.12 5.41
C ASP A 424 2.55 -19.28 6.19
N ASP A 425 2.50 -19.88 7.37
CA ASP A 425 3.63 -20.02 8.30
C ASP A 425 4.76 -20.97 7.83
N SER A 426 4.62 -21.69 6.71
CA SER A 426 5.60 -22.73 6.31
C SER A 426 7.01 -22.19 6.08
N TYR A 427 7.17 -20.89 5.78
CA TYR A 427 8.47 -20.21 5.67
C TYR A 427 9.31 -20.28 6.94
N LEU A 428 8.68 -20.38 8.13
CA LEU A 428 9.36 -20.47 9.42
C LEU A 428 10.31 -21.67 9.50
N ASP A 429 9.95 -22.76 8.84
CA ASP A 429 10.73 -24.01 8.81
C ASP A 429 11.54 -24.17 7.50
N GLN A 430 11.62 -23.12 6.66
CA GLN A 430 12.48 -23.02 5.49
C GLN A 430 13.75 -22.19 5.77
N PRO A 431 14.81 -22.30 4.93
CA PRO A 431 16.01 -21.46 5.04
C PRO A 431 15.70 -19.96 5.03
N ALA A 432 16.28 -19.22 5.96
CA ALA A 432 15.98 -17.82 6.21
C ALA A 432 16.35 -16.85 5.07
N LEU A 433 17.12 -17.29 4.06
CA LEU A 433 17.58 -16.42 2.98
C LEU A 433 16.42 -15.80 2.16
N ASP A 434 15.39 -16.58 1.81
CA ASP A 434 14.24 -16.09 1.04
C ASP A 434 13.42 -15.06 1.87
N PHE A 435 13.21 -15.35 3.15
CA PHE A 435 12.56 -14.44 4.12
C PHE A 435 13.30 -13.10 4.26
N VAL A 436 14.62 -13.15 4.52
CA VAL A 436 15.45 -11.94 4.64
C VAL A 436 15.52 -11.17 3.31
N THR A 437 15.61 -11.86 2.16
CA THR A 437 15.62 -11.23 0.84
C THR A 437 14.30 -10.51 0.55
N ARG A 438 13.14 -11.13 0.82
CA ARG A 438 11.82 -10.49 0.66
C ARG A 438 11.68 -9.24 1.53
N MET A 439 12.07 -9.34 2.80
CA MET A 439 12.09 -8.18 3.68
C MET A 439 13.05 -7.09 3.19
N LYS A 440 14.26 -7.44 2.70
CA LYS A 440 15.21 -6.45 2.18
C LYS A 440 14.65 -5.73 0.95
N VAL A 441 14.01 -6.42 0.00
CA VAL A 441 13.34 -5.77 -1.15
C VAL A 441 12.29 -4.75 -0.68
N HIS A 442 11.51 -5.08 0.35
CA HIS A 442 10.51 -4.21 0.94
C HIS A 442 11.13 -2.97 1.62
N LEU A 443 12.10 -3.17 2.53
CA LEU A 443 12.74 -2.11 3.31
C LEU A 443 13.66 -1.22 2.45
N GLN A 444 14.44 -1.80 1.53
CA GLN A 444 15.36 -1.08 0.65
C GLN A 444 14.64 -0.13 -0.30
N PHE A 445 13.39 -0.44 -0.71
CA PHE A 445 12.60 0.51 -1.50
C PHE A 445 12.35 1.83 -0.75
N PHE A 446 12.04 1.75 0.55
CA PHE A 446 11.92 2.94 1.39
C PHE A 446 13.25 3.67 1.54
N GLU A 447 14.37 2.95 1.65
CA GLU A 447 15.69 3.57 1.79
C GLU A 447 16.13 4.30 0.51
N ILE A 448 15.91 3.74 -0.68
CA ILE A 448 16.15 4.40 -1.98
C ILE A 448 15.29 5.68 -2.09
N LEU A 449 14.05 5.61 -1.62
CA LEU A 449 13.11 6.75 -1.58
C LEU A 449 13.51 7.83 -0.56
N PHE A 450 14.21 7.49 0.52
CA PHE A 450 14.61 8.42 1.58
C PHE A 450 16.03 9.00 1.39
N SER A 451 16.92 8.25 0.73
CA SER A 451 18.33 8.62 0.50
C SER A 451 18.49 9.53 -0.73
N THR A 452 17.69 9.32 -1.78
CA THR A 452 17.55 10.33 -2.82
C THR A 452 16.85 11.56 -2.23
N GLN A 453 17.35 12.76 -2.52
CA GLN A 453 16.82 14.02 -1.93
C GLN A 453 15.49 14.47 -2.60
N SER A 454 14.63 13.50 -2.93
CA SER A 454 13.48 13.57 -3.83
C SER A 454 12.16 13.18 -3.15
N LEU A 455 11.92 13.78 -1.97
CA LEU A 455 10.67 13.73 -1.18
C LEU A 455 9.39 14.16 -1.94
N ALA A 456 9.52 14.52 -3.21
CA ALA A 456 8.44 14.84 -4.14
C ALA A 456 7.96 13.65 -5.00
N ARG A 457 8.76 12.59 -5.23
CA ARG A 457 8.40 11.53 -6.20
C ARG A 457 7.35 10.53 -5.68
N PHE A 458 7.46 10.06 -4.42
CA PHE A 458 6.49 9.14 -3.81
C PHE A 458 6.21 9.53 -2.35
N GLN A 459 5.11 10.25 -2.11
CA GLN A 459 4.74 10.72 -0.76
C GLN A 459 3.93 9.70 0.07
N GLY A 460 3.56 8.55 -0.52
CA GLY A 460 2.55 7.63 0.01
C GLY A 460 2.95 6.72 1.16
N GLY A 461 4.19 6.77 1.67
CA GLY A 461 4.57 6.05 2.90
C GLY A 461 4.36 4.52 2.89
N SER A 462 4.25 3.91 1.70
CA SER A 462 4.06 2.47 1.45
C SER A 462 5.09 1.99 0.38
N PRO A 463 5.35 0.67 0.26
CA PRO A 463 6.27 0.14 -0.77
C PRO A 463 5.63 0.00 -2.16
N TYR A 464 4.35 0.37 -2.28
CA TYR A 464 3.49 -0.03 -3.38
C TYR A 464 3.24 1.11 -4.36
N ILE A 465 3.18 0.76 -5.64
CA ILE A 465 2.73 1.63 -6.72
C ILE A 465 1.56 0.98 -7.47
N TYR A 466 0.71 1.81 -8.06
CA TYR A 466 -0.42 1.38 -8.89
C TYR A 466 -0.49 2.23 -10.17
N PRO A 467 -0.80 1.65 -11.34
CA PRO A 467 -1.03 2.43 -12.54
C PRO A 467 -2.28 3.32 -12.40
N LEU A 468 -2.21 4.53 -12.94
CA LEU A 468 -3.39 5.34 -13.18
C LEU A 468 -4.29 4.62 -14.21
N TYR A 469 -5.61 4.72 -14.04
CA TYR A 469 -6.64 4.03 -14.82
C TYR A 469 -6.73 2.49 -14.62
N GLY A 470 -5.94 1.91 -13.72
CA GLY A 470 -6.04 0.48 -13.38
C GLY A 470 -5.13 -0.44 -14.19
N LEU A 471 -5.29 -1.75 -14.01
CA LEU A 471 -4.33 -2.75 -14.48
C LEU A 471 -4.42 -3.04 -15.99
N ALA A 472 -5.54 -2.72 -16.66
CA ALA A 472 -5.68 -2.87 -18.11
C ALA A 472 -4.60 -2.14 -18.92
N GLU A 473 -3.97 -1.09 -18.38
CA GLU A 473 -2.85 -0.40 -19.03
C GLU A 473 -1.62 -1.30 -19.18
N LEU A 474 -1.44 -2.31 -18.31
CA LEU A 474 -0.30 -3.23 -18.37
C LEU A 474 -0.40 -4.21 -19.57
N PRO A 475 -1.47 -5.02 -19.76
CA PRO A 475 -1.65 -5.83 -20.97
C PRO A 475 -1.56 -5.02 -22.26
N GLN A 476 -2.20 -3.84 -22.32
CA GLN A 476 -2.16 -2.97 -23.50
C GLN A 476 -0.74 -2.49 -23.83
N SER A 477 0.04 -2.10 -22.81
CA SER A 477 1.41 -1.63 -23.01
C SER A 477 2.36 -2.74 -23.44
N PHE A 478 2.18 -3.96 -22.92
CA PHE A 478 2.92 -5.14 -23.37
C PHE A 478 2.50 -5.61 -24.79
N ALA A 479 1.22 -5.51 -25.15
CA ALA A 479 0.76 -5.76 -26.51
C ALA A 479 1.38 -4.77 -27.50
N ARG A 480 1.43 -3.48 -27.14
CA ARG A 480 2.14 -2.45 -27.90
C ARG A 480 3.64 -2.73 -28.02
N LEU A 481 4.29 -3.19 -26.95
CA LEU A 481 5.70 -3.56 -26.98
C LEU A 481 5.94 -4.72 -27.97
N SER A 482 5.22 -5.83 -27.82
CA SER A 482 5.36 -7.00 -28.67
C SER A 482 5.13 -6.64 -30.15
N ALA A 483 4.14 -5.79 -30.45
CA ALA A 483 3.89 -5.27 -31.80
C ALA A 483 5.04 -4.42 -32.37
N VAL A 484 5.76 -3.64 -31.55
CA VAL A 484 6.97 -2.89 -31.99
C VAL A 484 8.10 -3.84 -32.39
N TYR A 485 8.15 -5.04 -31.81
CA TYR A 485 9.12 -6.09 -32.13
C TYR A 485 8.60 -7.12 -33.17
N GLY A 486 7.49 -6.83 -33.85
CA GLY A 486 6.94 -7.69 -34.91
C GLY A 486 5.99 -8.80 -34.46
N GLY A 487 5.57 -8.79 -33.19
CA GLY A 487 4.51 -9.68 -32.69
C GLY A 487 3.12 -9.28 -33.19
N THR A 488 2.29 -10.24 -33.58
CA THR A 488 0.93 -9.99 -34.10
C THR A 488 -0.11 -10.21 -33.01
N TYR A 489 -1.04 -9.27 -32.80
CA TYR A 489 -2.14 -9.39 -31.83
C TYR A 489 -3.51 -9.51 -32.52
N MET A 490 -4.33 -10.48 -32.10
CA MET A 490 -5.68 -10.73 -32.61
C MET A 490 -6.69 -10.94 -31.47
N LEU A 491 -7.52 -9.94 -31.18
CA LEU A 491 -8.69 -10.08 -30.30
C LEU A 491 -9.90 -10.62 -31.07
N ASN A 492 -10.92 -11.07 -30.34
CA ASN A 492 -12.18 -11.61 -30.87
C ASN A 492 -11.95 -12.75 -31.89
N LYS A 493 -11.03 -13.67 -31.58
CA LYS A 493 -10.77 -14.90 -32.35
C LYS A 493 -11.44 -16.10 -31.67
N PRO A 494 -12.67 -16.50 -32.09
CA PRO A 494 -13.40 -17.57 -31.43
C PRO A 494 -12.73 -18.92 -31.64
N GLU A 495 -13.05 -19.87 -30.75
CA GLU A 495 -12.70 -21.29 -30.87
C GLU A 495 -11.20 -21.60 -31.08
N CYS A 496 -10.29 -20.74 -30.57
CA CYS A 496 -8.84 -20.98 -30.54
C CYS A 496 -8.49 -22.36 -29.93
N LYS A 497 -8.25 -23.34 -30.80
CA LYS A 497 -8.00 -24.74 -30.46
C LYS A 497 -6.56 -25.10 -30.78
N VAL A 498 -5.80 -25.52 -29.76
CA VAL A 498 -4.45 -26.05 -29.96
C VAL A 498 -4.53 -27.38 -30.72
N GLU A 499 -3.76 -27.48 -31.80
CA GLU A 499 -3.59 -28.70 -32.57
C GLU A 499 -2.34 -29.46 -32.12
N PHE A 500 -2.46 -30.77 -32.03
CA PHE A 500 -1.42 -31.68 -31.58
C PHE A 500 -1.08 -32.72 -32.66
N ASP A 501 0.19 -33.10 -32.76
CA ASP A 501 0.64 -34.19 -33.63
C ASP A 501 0.37 -35.59 -33.03
N GLU A 502 0.74 -36.64 -33.78
CA GLU A 502 0.61 -38.04 -33.35
C GLU A 502 1.44 -38.40 -32.09
N SER A 503 2.42 -37.56 -31.71
CA SER A 503 3.21 -37.71 -30.47
C SER A 503 2.60 -36.97 -29.28
N GLY A 504 1.61 -36.10 -29.52
CA GLY A 504 0.97 -35.27 -28.50
C GLY A 504 1.61 -33.89 -28.32
N LYS A 505 2.46 -33.43 -29.25
CA LYS A 505 3.10 -32.10 -29.22
C LYS A 505 2.30 -31.06 -29.96
N ALA A 506 2.20 -29.86 -29.40
CA ALA A 506 1.53 -28.73 -30.04
C ALA A 506 2.28 -28.30 -31.31
N ILE A 507 1.55 -28.22 -32.42
CA ILE A 507 2.06 -27.86 -33.75
C ILE A 507 1.42 -26.59 -34.33
N GLY A 508 0.37 -26.08 -33.69
CA GLY A 508 -0.35 -24.89 -34.14
C GLY A 508 -1.61 -24.61 -33.33
N VAL A 509 -2.31 -23.55 -33.72
CA VAL A 509 -3.62 -23.18 -33.19
C VAL A 509 -4.59 -22.89 -34.34
N THR A 510 -5.74 -23.54 -34.32
CA THR A 510 -6.85 -23.31 -35.26
C THR A 510 -7.83 -22.29 -34.69
N SER A 511 -8.29 -21.34 -35.50
CA SER A 511 -9.41 -20.44 -35.20
C SER A 511 -10.12 -20.07 -36.51
N GLU A 512 -11.46 -20.01 -36.48
CA GLU A 512 -12.32 -19.67 -37.65
C GLU A 512 -12.14 -20.58 -38.89
N GLY A 513 -11.43 -21.70 -38.77
CA GLY A 513 -11.13 -22.64 -39.84
C GLY A 513 -9.72 -22.54 -40.44
N GLU A 514 -8.91 -21.57 -40.02
CA GLU A 514 -7.50 -21.43 -40.41
C GLU A 514 -6.58 -21.86 -39.25
N THR A 515 -5.38 -22.40 -39.55
CA THR A 515 -4.45 -22.94 -38.53
C THR A 515 -3.06 -22.30 -38.61
N ALA A 516 -2.73 -21.45 -37.65
CA ALA A 516 -1.38 -20.90 -37.49
C ALA A 516 -0.43 -21.93 -36.89
N LYS A 517 0.75 -22.11 -37.50
CA LYS A 517 1.73 -23.12 -37.08
C LYS A 517 2.69 -22.55 -36.05
N CYS A 518 3.05 -23.34 -35.05
CA CYS A 518 3.99 -22.93 -34.02
C CYS A 518 4.84 -24.06 -33.44
N LYS A 519 6.00 -23.71 -32.89
CA LYS A 519 6.90 -24.65 -32.19
C LYS A 519 6.49 -24.85 -30.73
N LYS A 520 5.85 -23.84 -30.12
CA LYS A 520 5.42 -23.79 -28.70
C LYS A 520 4.11 -23.02 -28.56
N VAL A 521 3.30 -23.39 -27.58
CA VAL A 521 2.09 -22.64 -27.17
C VAL A 521 2.22 -22.18 -25.73
N VAL A 522 1.89 -20.92 -25.47
CA VAL A 522 1.72 -20.34 -24.13
C VAL A 522 0.23 -20.04 -23.95
N CYS A 523 -0.38 -20.36 -22.81
CA CYS A 523 -1.77 -19.98 -22.57
C CYS A 523 -2.16 -19.87 -21.10
N ASP A 524 -3.28 -19.20 -20.83
CA ASP A 524 -3.98 -19.33 -19.54
C ASP A 524 -4.71 -20.70 -19.43
N PRO A 525 -5.09 -21.15 -18.21
CA PRO A 525 -5.76 -22.44 -17.98
C PRO A 525 -7.04 -22.69 -18.80
N SER A 526 -7.75 -21.65 -19.22
CA SER A 526 -9.05 -21.77 -19.89
C SER A 526 -8.96 -22.23 -21.36
N TYR A 527 -7.75 -22.27 -21.95
CA TYR A 527 -7.52 -22.81 -23.30
C TYR A 527 -7.22 -24.31 -23.30
N LEU A 528 -6.68 -24.85 -22.19
CA LEU A 528 -6.28 -26.26 -22.08
C LEU A 528 -6.81 -26.91 -20.78
N PRO A 529 -8.15 -26.93 -20.55
CA PRO A 529 -8.77 -27.42 -19.31
C PRO A 529 -8.43 -28.89 -18.98
N ASN A 530 -8.09 -29.70 -19.99
CA ASN A 530 -7.69 -31.11 -19.83
C ASN A 530 -6.22 -31.30 -19.41
N LYS A 531 -5.40 -30.24 -19.38
CA LYS A 531 -3.98 -30.25 -19.01
C LYS A 531 -3.68 -29.48 -17.72
N VAL A 532 -4.71 -29.04 -17.00
CA VAL A 532 -4.58 -28.31 -15.73
C VAL A 532 -5.27 -29.04 -14.59
N LYS A 533 -4.83 -28.77 -13.36
CA LYS A 533 -5.41 -29.30 -12.12
C LYS A 533 -5.96 -28.15 -11.27
N LYS A 534 -7.21 -28.27 -10.82
CA LYS A 534 -7.77 -27.39 -9.77
C LYS A 534 -7.04 -27.64 -8.45
N VAL A 535 -6.53 -26.58 -7.84
CA VAL A 535 -5.81 -26.60 -6.55
C VAL A 535 -6.56 -25.92 -5.41
N GLY A 536 -7.47 -25.00 -5.73
CA GLY A 536 -8.23 -24.24 -4.72
C GLY A 536 -9.34 -23.41 -5.35
N LYS A 537 -9.82 -22.43 -4.58
CA LYS A 537 -10.81 -21.40 -4.97
C LYS A 537 -10.42 -20.12 -4.24
N VAL A 538 -10.70 -18.95 -4.83
CA VAL A 538 -10.56 -17.64 -4.18
C VAL A 538 -11.95 -17.07 -3.97
N ALA A 539 -12.21 -16.53 -2.78
CA ALA A 539 -13.37 -15.70 -2.48
C ALA A 539 -12.97 -14.22 -2.62
N ARG A 540 -13.84 -13.41 -3.24
CA ARG A 540 -13.64 -11.96 -3.40
C ARG A 540 -14.96 -11.20 -3.17
N ALA A 541 -14.87 -10.07 -2.48
CA ALA A 541 -15.92 -9.06 -2.42
C ALA A 541 -15.38 -7.77 -3.05
N ILE A 542 -16.18 -7.14 -3.90
CA ILE A 542 -15.92 -5.85 -4.55
C ILE A 542 -16.89 -4.85 -3.93
N CYS A 543 -16.39 -3.82 -3.26
CA CYS A 543 -17.16 -2.88 -2.45
C CYS A 543 -16.98 -1.47 -3.00
N ILE A 544 -18.08 -0.81 -3.40
CA ILE A 544 -18.07 0.61 -3.76
C ILE A 544 -18.40 1.43 -2.50
N MET A 545 -17.63 2.48 -2.23
CA MET A 545 -17.76 3.30 -1.03
C MET A 545 -17.66 4.79 -1.36
N SER A 546 -18.21 5.62 -0.47
CA SER A 546 -18.22 7.09 -0.58
C SER A 546 -17.28 7.81 0.41
N HIS A 547 -16.37 7.07 1.06
CA HIS A 547 -15.40 7.59 2.05
C HIS A 547 -14.12 6.72 2.08
N PRO A 548 -12.98 7.22 2.61
CA PRO A 548 -11.80 6.40 2.88
C PRO A 548 -12.07 5.36 3.97
N ILE A 549 -11.24 4.31 4.04
CA ILE A 549 -11.40 3.24 5.03
C ILE A 549 -11.06 3.77 6.43
N PRO A 550 -11.86 3.48 7.47
CA PRO A 550 -11.57 3.86 8.86
C PRO A 550 -10.15 3.52 9.30
N ASP A 551 -9.61 4.31 10.23
CA ASP A 551 -8.25 4.20 10.79
C ASP A 551 -7.06 4.30 9.80
N THR A 552 -7.30 4.47 8.50
CA THR A 552 -6.23 4.57 7.47
C THR A 552 -5.65 5.97 7.24
N SER A 553 -5.89 6.93 8.14
CA SER A 553 -5.50 8.36 7.99
C SER A 553 -6.05 9.02 6.71
N ASP A 554 -7.32 8.75 6.37
CA ASP A 554 -8.03 9.27 5.19
C ASP A 554 -7.39 8.93 3.82
N SER A 555 -6.58 7.87 3.77
CA SER A 555 -5.82 7.44 2.58
C SER A 555 -6.71 7.17 1.36
N HIS A 556 -6.28 7.65 0.19
CA HIS A 556 -6.97 7.45 -1.09
C HIS A 556 -6.67 6.09 -1.75
N SER A 557 -5.72 5.33 -1.20
CA SER A 557 -5.39 3.96 -1.57
C SER A 557 -4.63 3.28 -0.44
N VAL A 558 -4.94 2.02 -0.17
CA VAL A 558 -4.29 1.24 0.89
C VAL A 558 -4.16 -0.22 0.53
N GLN A 559 -3.15 -0.87 1.11
CA GLN A 559 -3.18 -2.30 1.37
C GLN A 559 -3.36 -2.52 2.88
N VAL A 560 -4.28 -3.42 3.26
CA VAL A 560 -4.36 -3.97 4.61
C VAL A 560 -4.26 -5.50 4.52
N ILE A 561 -3.33 -6.09 5.26
CA ILE A 561 -3.17 -7.55 5.35
C ILE A 561 -3.76 -8.02 6.68
N LEU A 562 -4.54 -9.10 6.65
CA LEU A 562 -5.17 -9.72 7.82
C LEU A 562 -4.57 -11.13 8.00
N PRO A 563 -3.53 -11.29 8.83
CA PRO A 563 -2.87 -12.57 9.02
C PRO A 563 -3.82 -13.65 9.53
N GLN A 564 -3.68 -14.86 9.00
CA GLN A 564 -4.58 -15.97 9.28
C GLN A 564 -4.77 -16.27 10.78
N LYS A 565 -3.71 -16.12 11.59
CA LYS A 565 -3.76 -16.31 13.06
C LYS A 565 -4.77 -15.37 13.73
N GLN A 566 -4.80 -14.11 13.31
CA GLN A 566 -5.68 -13.07 13.86
C GLN A 566 -7.16 -13.39 13.60
N LEU A 567 -7.45 -14.10 12.50
CA LEU A 567 -8.79 -14.51 12.07
C LEU A 567 -9.17 -15.95 12.45
N GLY A 568 -8.22 -16.78 12.90
CA GLY A 568 -8.44 -18.21 13.14
C GLY A 568 -8.56 -19.05 11.85
N ARG A 569 -7.92 -18.60 10.78
CA ARG A 569 -7.92 -19.20 9.42
C ARG A 569 -6.65 -20.04 9.17
N LYS A 570 -6.57 -20.69 8.01
CA LYS A 570 -5.36 -21.30 7.42
C LYS A 570 -4.76 -20.46 6.28
N SER A 571 -5.43 -19.36 5.94
CA SER A 571 -5.10 -18.54 4.79
C SER A 571 -5.38 -17.07 5.11
N ASP A 572 -4.43 -16.22 4.73
CA ASP A 572 -4.50 -14.79 4.96
C ASP A 572 -5.64 -14.16 4.16
N MET A 573 -6.21 -13.09 4.71
CA MET A 573 -7.18 -12.25 4.03
C MET A 573 -6.55 -10.92 3.67
N TYR A 574 -6.80 -10.47 2.46
CA TYR A 574 -6.20 -9.29 1.87
C TYR A 574 -7.29 -8.26 1.62
N LEU A 575 -7.00 -7.00 1.93
CA LEU A 575 -7.85 -5.87 1.63
C LEU A 575 -7.04 -4.87 0.79
N PHE A 576 -7.51 -4.65 -0.44
CA PHE A 576 -7.00 -3.66 -1.38
C PHE A 576 -7.99 -2.50 -1.45
N CYS A 577 -7.52 -1.27 -1.56
CA CYS A 577 -8.39 -0.14 -1.92
C CYS A 577 -7.67 0.86 -2.83
N CYS A 578 -8.38 1.33 -3.85
CA CYS A 578 -8.04 2.51 -4.65
C CYS A 578 -9.30 3.37 -4.84
N SER A 579 -9.12 4.59 -5.34
CA SER A 579 -10.19 5.58 -5.47
C SER A 579 -9.97 6.46 -6.70
N TYR A 580 -10.81 7.49 -6.85
CA TYR A 580 -10.65 8.55 -7.85
C TYR A 580 -9.24 9.16 -7.93
N ALA A 581 -8.41 9.10 -6.87
CA ALA A 581 -7.01 9.53 -6.92
C ALA A 581 -6.12 8.71 -7.87
N HIS A 582 -6.62 7.56 -8.34
CA HIS A 582 -5.97 6.66 -9.32
C HIS A 582 -6.74 6.61 -10.65
N ASN A 583 -7.77 7.44 -10.84
CA ASN A 583 -8.68 7.43 -11.99
C ASN A 583 -9.39 6.07 -12.23
N VAL A 584 -9.60 5.27 -11.17
CA VAL A 584 -10.37 4.01 -11.22
C VAL A 584 -11.84 4.16 -10.81
N ALA A 585 -12.24 5.33 -10.30
CA ALA A 585 -13.60 5.64 -9.86
C ALA A 585 -13.94 7.14 -10.02
N PRO A 586 -15.23 7.52 -10.06
CA PRO A 586 -15.68 8.92 -10.05
C PRO A 586 -15.22 9.67 -8.79
N LYS A 587 -15.07 11.00 -8.89
CA LYS A 587 -14.62 11.84 -7.77
C LYS A 587 -15.46 11.64 -6.50
N GLY A 588 -14.80 11.28 -5.39
CA GLY A 588 -15.42 10.97 -4.11
C GLY A 588 -15.77 9.49 -3.90
N LYS A 589 -15.63 8.64 -4.93
CA LYS A 589 -15.82 7.18 -4.82
C LYS A 589 -14.50 6.44 -4.61
N TYR A 590 -14.61 5.38 -3.82
CA TYR A 590 -13.57 4.42 -3.47
C TYR A 590 -14.04 3.03 -3.91
N ILE A 591 -13.10 2.18 -4.27
CA ILE A 591 -13.33 0.77 -4.58
C ILE A 591 -12.40 -0.03 -3.69
N ALA A 592 -12.99 -0.71 -2.71
CA ALA A 592 -12.31 -1.65 -1.86
C ALA A 592 -12.58 -3.08 -2.33
N PHE A 593 -11.61 -3.95 -2.14
CA PHE A 593 -11.71 -5.37 -2.43
C PHE A 593 -11.24 -6.14 -1.22
N VAL A 594 -12.00 -7.17 -0.82
CA VAL A 594 -11.60 -8.12 0.23
C VAL A 594 -11.47 -9.48 -0.44
N SER A 595 -10.32 -10.14 -0.33
CA SER A 595 -10.08 -11.47 -0.92
C SER A 595 -9.28 -12.41 -0.03
N THR A 596 -9.55 -13.71 -0.13
CA THR A 596 -8.83 -14.78 0.58
C THR A 596 -8.96 -16.10 -0.19
N GLU A 597 -8.13 -17.09 0.13
CA GLU A 597 -8.37 -18.46 -0.35
C GLU A 597 -9.63 -19.00 0.31
N ALA A 598 -10.56 -19.56 -0.47
CA ALA A 598 -11.86 -19.97 0.04
C ALA A 598 -11.76 -21.28 0.82
N GLU A 599 -11.89 -21.19 2.15
CA GLU A 599 -12.00 -22.33 3.06
C GLU A 599 -13.44 -22.84 3.15
N THR A 600 -14.41 -22.09 2.62
CA THR A 600 -15.83 -22.45 2.52
C THR A 600 -16.43 -22.11 1.14
N ASP A 601 -17.65 -22.58 0.87
CA ASP A 601 -18.46 -22.15 -0.29
C ASP A 601 -19.36 -20.92 0.00
N ASN A 602 -19.18 -20.22 1.13
CA ASN A 602 -19.99 -19.06 1.52
C ASN A 602 -19.12 -17.79 1.66
N PRO A 603 -18.86 -17.05 0.56
CA PRO A 603 -17.99 -15.88 0.59
C PRO A 603 -18.53 -14.74 1.45
N GLU A 604 -19.85 -14.61 1.64
CA GLU A 604 -20.45 -13.52 2.42
C GLU A 604 -20.10 -13.64 3.91
N VAL A 605 -20.14 -14.86 4.45
CA VAL A 605 -19.75 -15.13 5.84
C VAL A 605 -18.22 -15.13 5.98
N GLU A 606 -17.51 -15.65 4.98
CA GLU A 606 -16.06 -15.83 5.04
C GLU A 606 -15.27 -14.51 4.92
N LEU A 607 -15.70 -13.59 4.06
CA LEU A 607 -15.05 -12.30 3.84
C LEU A 607 -15.47 -11.23 4.86
N ARG A 608 -16.52 -11.50 5.66
CA ARG A 608 -17.08 -10.56 6.62
C ARG A 608 -16.06 -9.87 7.53
N PRO A 609 -15.02 -10.53 8.09
CA PRO A 609 -14.03 -9.85 8.92
C PRO A 609 -13.28 -8.71 8.23
N GLY A 610 -13.09 -8.77 6.91
CA GLY A 610 -12.51 -7.68 6.13
C GLY A 610 -13.54 -6.64 5.66
N ILE A 611 -14.81 -7.06 5.46
CA ILE A 611 -15.90 -6.15 5.08
C ILE A 611 -16.33 -5.27 6.27
N ASP A 612 -16.42 -5.83 7.47
CA ASP A 612 -16.78 -5.09 8.69
C ASP A 612 -15.74 -3.99 9.03
N LEU A 613 -14.51 -4.06 8.48
CA LEU A 613 -13.47 -3.02 8.58
C LEU A 613 -13.68 -1.84 7.60
N LEU A 614 -14.47 -2.00 6.55
CA LEU A 614 -14.69 -0.94 5.55
C LEU A 614 -15.58 0.18 6.09
N GLY A 615 -16.46 -0.11 7.04
CA GLY A 615 -17.55 0.79 7.43
C GLY A 615 -18.70 0.79 6.40
N PRO A 616 -19.43 1.89 6.24
CA PRO A 616 -20.53 1.99 5.27
C PRO A 616 -20.12 1.73 3.81
N VAL A 617 -20.65 0.65 3.23
CA VAL A 617 -20.50 0.30 1.81
C VAL A 617 -21.75 0.71 1.03
N ASP A 618 -21.58 1.36 -0.12
CA ASP A 618 -22.68 1.79 -1.00
C ASP A 618 -23.32 0.60 -1.74
N GLU A 619 -22.48 -0.32 -2.22
CA GLU A 619 -22.87 -1.50 -3.02
C GLU A 619 -21.78 -2.58 -2.93
N ILE A 620 -22.16 -3.87 -2.91
CA ILE A 620 -21.23 -5.00 -2.74
C ILE A 620 -21.50 -6.16 -3.71
N PHE A 621 -20.44 -6.63 -4.38
CA PHE A 621 -20.49 -7.77 -5.30
C PHE A 621 -19.59 -8.89 -4.82
N TYR A 622 -20.15 -10.07 -4.58
CA TYR A 622 -19.39 -11.27 -4.25
C TYR A 622 -19.07 -12.07 -5.52
N ASP A 623 -17.82 -12.52 -5.63
CA ASP A 623 -17.34 -13.40 -6.71
C ASP A 623 -16.52 -14.56 -6.12
N THR A 624 -16.52 -15.69 -6.81
CA THR A 624 -15.62 -16.82 -6.48
C THR A 624 -15.14 -17.47 -7.76
N TYR A 625 -13.82 -17.68 -7.88
CA TYR A 625 -13.22 -18.36 -9.02
C TYR A 625 -12.28 -19.48 -8.57
N ASP A 626 -12.19 -20.52 -9.39
CA ASP A 626 -11.37 -21.69 -9.11
C ASP A 626 -9.91 -21.45 -9.52
N ARG A 627 -8.96 -21.91 -8.69
CA ARG A 627 -7.53 -21.80 -9.01
C ARG A 627 -7.01 -23.06 -9.69
N TYR A 628 -6.30 -22.88 -10.80
CA TYR A 628 -5.68 -23.94 -11.58
C TYR A 628 -4.16 -23.79 -11.65
N VAL A 629 -3.47 -24.92 -11.82
CA VAL A 629 -2.03 -25.03 -12.14
C VAL A 629 -1.83 -25.99 -13.32
N PRO A 630 -0.73 -25.87 -14.10
CA PRO A 630 -0.37 -26.90 -15.08
C PRO A 630 -0.26 -28.29 -14.44
N ALA A 631 -0.74 -29.29 -15.17
CA ALA A 631 -0.65 -30.71 -14.82
C ALA A 631 -0.06 -31.55 -15.97
N ASN A 632 0.27 -30.91 -17.09
CA ASN A 632 1.10 -31.47 -18.15
C ASN A 632 2.60 -31.39 -17.78
N LYS A 633 3.44 -31.78 -18.74
CA LYS A 633 4.87 -31.50 -18.77
C LYS A 633 5.18 -30.79 -20.08
N GLU A 634 5.65 -29.57 -20.00
CA GLU A 634 5.94 -28.74 -21.16
C GLU A 634 6.98 -29.35 -22.14
N GLU A 635 7.86 -30.24 -21.67
CA GLU A 635 8.84 -30.94 -22.53
C GLU A 635 8.22 -32.05 -23.38
N ASP A 636 7.14 -32.67 -22.88
CA ASP A 636 6.43 -33.75 -23.57
C ASP A 636 5.50 -33.15 -24.65
N ASP A 637 4.84 -32.01 -24.40
CA ASP A 637 3.77 -31.46 -25.29
C ASP A 637 3.98 -30.04 -25.85
N ASN A 638 5.07 -29.35 -25.51
CA ASN A 638 5.38 -27.96 -25.89
C ASN A 638 4.33 -26.91 -25.43
N CYS A 639 3.48 -27.23 -24.44
CA CYS A 639 2.47 -26.32 -23.88
C CYS A 639 2.89 -25.73 -22.53
N PHE A 640 3.01 -24.41 -22.47
CA PHE A 640 3.40 -23.66 -21.27
C PHE A 640 2.16 -22.96 -20.70
N ILE A 641 1.51 -23.59 -19.72
CA ILE A 641 0.25 -23.11 -19.15
C ILE A 641 0.52 -22.34 -17.85
N SER A 642 0.02 -21.11 -17.74
CA SER A 642 0.18 -20.29 -16.54
C SER A 642 -0.70 -20.75 -15.38
N THR A 643 -0.39 -20.32 -14.15
CA THR A 643 -1.26 -20.57 -12.98
C THR A 643 -2.36 -19.52 -12.87
N SER A 644 -3.53 -19.88 -12.34
CA SER A 644 -4.56 -18.89 -11.97
C SER A 644 -4.08 -17.96 -10.85
N TYR A 645 -4.42 -16.67 -10.95
CA TYR A 645 -4.07 -15.66 -9.95
C TYR A 645 -4.57 -16.03 -8.55
N ASP A 646 -3.71 -15.93 -7.55
CA ASP A 646 -4.04 -16.13 -6.14
C ASP A 646 -4.86 -14.98 -5.53
N ALA A 647 -5.25 -15.16 -4.26
CA ALA A 647 -5.99 -14.20 -3.47
C ALA A 647 -5.18 -12.96 -3.02
N THR A 648 -3.86 -12.95 -3.22
CA THR A 648 -3.00 -11.84 -2.74
C THR A 648 -3.31 -10.55 -3.49
N THR A 649 -3.06 -9.43 -2.84
CA THR A 649 -3.23 -8.09 -3.43
C THR A 649 -1.92 -7.50 -3.95
N HIS A 650 -0.94 -8.35 -4.32
CA HIS A 650 0.31 -7.95 -4.95
C HIS A 650 0.74 -8.92 -6.07
N PHE A 651 1.73 -8.53 -6.88
CA PHE A 651 2.16 -9.26 -8.08
C PHE A 651 3.34 -10.24 -7.91
N GLU A 652 3.87 -10.43 -6.71
CA GLU A 652 5.14 -11.16 -6.52
C GLU A 652 5.08 -12.62 -7.01
N THR A 653 4.07 -13.38 -6.60
CA THR A 653 3.78 -14.73 -7.12
C THR A 653 3.50 -14.75 -8.63
N THR A 654 2.89 -13.68 -9.15
CA THR A 654 2.51 -13.54 -10.55
C THR A 654 3.73 -13.34 -11.46
N VAL A 655 4.73 -12.56 -11.03
CA VAL A 655 5.96 -12.38 -11.80
C VAL A 655 6.92 -13.56 -11.64
N GLN A 656 6.92 -14.25 -10.49
CA GLN A 656 7.69 -15.49 -10.31
C GLN A 656 7.25 -16.59 -11.29
N ASP A 657 5.94 -16.75 -11.50
CA ASP A 657 5.37 -17.68 -12.50
C ASP A 657 5.79 -17.30 -13.94
N VAL A 658 5.78 -16.00 -14.28
CA VAL A 658 6.25 -15.48 -15.58
C VAL A 658 7.75 -15.72 -15.80
N ILE A 659 8.60 -15.45 -14.81
CA ILE A 659 10.05 -15.64 -14.93
C ILE A 659 10.38 -17.14 -15.06
N ALA A 660 9.68 -18.00 -14.33
CA ALA A 660 9.80 -19.45 -14.46
C ALA A 660 9.38 -19.94 -15.86
N MET A 661 8.22 -19.50 -16.37
CA MET A 661 7.76 -19.84 -17.72
C MET A 661 8.73 -19.33 -18.80
N TYR A 662 9.17 -18.06 -18.74
CA TYR A 662 10.15 -17.52 -19.68
C TYR A 662 11.44 -18.37 -19.71
N SER A 663 11.93 -18.78 -18.54
CA SER A 663 13.16 -19.58 -18.43
C SER A 663 12.97 -20.98 -19.04
N LYS A 664 11.81 -21.60 -18.84
CA LYS A 664 11.42 -22.88 -19.46
C LYS A 664 11.25 -22.76 -20.98
N ILE A 665 10.66 -21.66 -21.47
CA ILE A 665 10.41 -21.42 -22.90
C ILE A 665 11.72 -21.15 -23.65
N THR A 666 12.62 -20.34 -23.09
CA THR A 666 13.85 -19.89 -23.78
C THR A 666 15.08 -20.74 -23.49
N GLY A 667 15.13 -21.44 -22.36
CA GLY A 667 16.34 -22.08 -21.82
C GLY A 667 17.36 -21.08 -21.24
N LYS A 668 16.99 -19.81 -21.09
CA LYS A 668 17.82 -18.72 -20.54
C LYS A 668 17.32 -18.31 -19.15
N THR A 669 18.21 -17.95 -18.25
CA THR A 669 17.85 -17.16 -17.06
C THR A 669 17.57 -15.71 -17.49
N LEU A 670 16.46 -15.12 -17.06
CA LEU A 670 16.18 -13.70 -17.32
C LEU A 670 17.04 -12.81 -16.40
N ASP A 671 17.93 -12.01 -16.99
CA ASP A 671 18.76 -11.08 -16.23
C ASP A 671 18.01 -9.78 -15.91
N LEU A 672 17.75 -9.58 -14.61
CA LEU A 672 17.05 -8.43 -14.04
C LEU A 672 17.98 -7.55 -13.16
N SER A 673 19.29 -7.62 -13.38
CA SER A 673 20.34 -6.82 -12.72
C SER A 673 20.37 -5.34 -13.16
N VAL A 674 19.20 -4.73 -13.34
CA VAL A 674 19.06 -3.30 -13.63
C VAL A 674 19.48 -2.48 -12.40
N ASP A 675 20.40 -1.54 -12.59
CA ASP A 675 20.75 -0.51 -11.62
C ASP A 675 19.63 0.54 -11.55
N LEU A 676 18.84 0.48 -10.48
CA LEU A 676 17.73 1.41 -10.22
C LEU A 676 18.22 2.82 -9.84
N SER A 677 19.50 3.00 -9.48
CA SER A 677 20.06 4.32 -9.21
C SER A 677 20.26 5.11 -10.51
N ALA A 678 20.72 4.46 -11.59
CA ALA A 678 20.90 5.07 -12.90
C ALA A 678 19.60 5.64 -13.49
N ALA A 679 18.46 4.97 -13.24
CA ALA A 679 17.13 5.44 -13.64
C ALA A 679 16.69 6.76 -12.97
N SER A 680 17.37 7.19 -11.89
CA SER A 680 17.09 8.49 -11.26
C SER A 680 17.68 9.68 -12.02
N ALA A 681 18.79 9.48 -12.74
CA ALA A 681 19.63 10.51 -13.34
C ALA A 681 19.27 10.87 -14.80
N ALA A 682 18.40 10.09 -15.45
CA ALA A 682 17.98 10.32 -16.84
C ALA A 682 16.84 11.35 -16.99
N ALA A 683 16.66 12.25 -16.01
CA ALA A 683 15.53 13.17 -15.92
C ALA A 683 15.90 14.52 -15.25
N GLU A 684 17.06 15.08 -15.64
CA GLU A 684 17.39 16.51 -15.51
C GLU A 684 17.29 17.21 -16.88
#